data_AF-A0A0G4QAJ9-F1
#
_entry.id   AF-A0A0G4QAJ9-F1
#
_cell.length_a   1.000
_cell.length_b   1.000
_cell.length_c   1.000
_cell.angle_alpha   90.00
_cell.angle_beta   90.00
_cell.angle_gamma   90.00
#
_symmetry.space_group_name_H-M   'P 1'
#
loop_
_entity.id
_entity.type
_entity.pdbx_description
1 polymer ?
#
loop_
_entity_poly.entity_id
_entity_poly.type
_entity_poly.pdbx_seq_one_letter_code
_entity_poly.pdbx_strand_id
1 'polypeptide(L)'
;MSVAVTKKSVEKLINGYEPDPFALLGMHETSVGLEVRAFLPDAVAVSVIDKKNGRKVATLERIHPSGFFCGAIPRRKRRFSYCLDITWENAQGVVDDPYQFGILLQEMDIWFLAQGHHSRPYQCLGAHPAKLGDTDGITFAVWAPNAKSVSVVGDFSFWDERRFPMRLRRESGMWELFLPQAHLGDCYKYSILDANGERRLKADPYAFETQIRPETASIINTLPPIKPMPLSRQQTNQRNAPISIYEVHLGSWRRHTDDQSWLSYCELSEQLIPYVKEMGFTHIELLPINEHPFDGSWGYQPLGLYSPTRRFGSPMDFRDFIEAAHQAEINVILDWVPGHFPEDDYGLRNFDGTSLYEYADRREGFHPDWNTLIYNYGRNEVLNYLSGNLLYWHEHFALDGFRFDAVASMLYRDYSRKEGEWIPNKHGGRENLEAIDFISHTNKLLGETCPGTITIAEESTDFPGVTLPKAASAYYNAKKIINLINDIASKINNDERIKNKLKVIFIPNYGVSLAQHIIPAADLSEQISLAGTEASGTGNMKLALNGALTIGTLDGANIEIGEHIGFDNMFIFGHNAQEVAELRQRYSPRRYYDEDIELHTALNQIANGFFNPTYPDKYKSIFDSLIEFGDHYQVLADYRSYVDTQDSVDLLYQDEEAWLKKSALTICQMGYFSADRSVTEYMQRIWKASAITL
;
A
#
# COMPACT_ATOMS: atom_id res chain seq x y z
N MET A 1 38.78 -11.70 -8.28
CA MET A 1 39.57 -11.43 -9.50
C MET A 1 38.68 -10.69 -10.48
N SER A 2 39.11 -9.55 -11.01
CA SER A 2 38.30 -8.71 -11.92
C SER A 2 37.87 -9.45 -13.18
N VAL A 3 36.71 -9.08 -13.74
CA VAL A 3 36.31 -9.52 -15.09
C VAL A 3 37.38 -9.07 -16.09
N ALA A 4 37.82 -9.97 -16.97
CA ALA A 4 38.76 -9.66 -18.03
C ALA A 4 38.14 -8.66 -19.01
N VAL A 5 38.86 -7.61 -19.38
CA VAL A 5 38.42 -6.67 -20.42
C VAL A 5 38.40 -7.42 -21.76
N THR A 6 37.20 -7.73 -22.25
CA THR A 6 37.02 -8.35 -23.57
C THR A 6 36.54 -7.29 -24.55
N LYS A 7 36.85 -7.47 -25.85
CA LYS A 7 36.30 -6.60 -26.90
C LYS A 7 34.77 -6.52 -26.82
N LYS A 8 34.11 -7.66 -26.55
CA LYS A 8 32.66 -7.77 -26.41
C LYS A 8 32.10 -6.96 -25.22
N SER A 9 32.75 -6.95 -24.06
CA SER A 9 32.29 -6.15 -22.91
C SER A 9 32.46 -4.66 -23.16
N VAL A 10 33.54 -4.25 -23.82
CA VAL A 10 33.76 -2.85 -24.21
C VAL A 10 32.72 -2.40 -25.25
N GLU A 11 32.43 -3.23 -26.26
CA GLU A 11 31.37 -2.95 -27.25
C GLU A 11 29.99 -2.85 -26.60
N LYS A 12 29.66 -3.70 -25.61
CA LYS A 12 28.40 -3.60 -24.87
C LYS A 12 28.27 -2.27 -24.13
N LEU A 13 29.30 -1.85 -23.41
CA LEU A 13 29.30 -0.57 -22.70
C LEU A 13 29.13 0.61 -23.67
N ILE A 14 29.92 0.65 -24.74
CA ILE A 14 29.89 1.74 -25.73
C ILE A 14 28.53 1.87 -26.40
N ASN A 15 27.89 0.74 -26.70
CA ASN A 15 26.57 0.72 -27.31
C ASN A 15 25.43 0.87 -26.28
N GLY A 16 25.75 1.06 -24.99
CA GLY A 16 24.76 1.27 -23.93
C GLY A 16 23.94 0.03 -23.59
N TYR A 17 24.53 -1.16 -23.60
CA TYR A 17 23.90 -2.44 -23.25
C TYR A 17 24.51 -3.10 -22.00
N GLU A 18 25.36 -2.40 -21.25
CA GLU A 18 25.99 -2.93 -20.04
C GLU A 18 25.17 -2.56 -18.79
N PRO A 19 24.49 -3.53 -18.13
CA PRO A 19 23.67 -3.26 -16.94
C PRO A 19 24.48 -3.06 -15.66
N ASP A 20 25.75 -3.45 -15.63
CA ASP A 20 26.65 -3.18 -14.50
C ASP A 20 27.97 -2.55 -14.99
N PRO A 21 27.98 -1.24 -15.28
CA PRO A 21 29.19 -0.56 -15.71
C PRO A 21 30.33 -0.65 -14.70
N PHE A 22 30.06 -0.83 -13.40
CA PHE A 22 31.10 -0.93 -12.36
C PHE A 22 31.86 -2.26 -12.41
N ALA A 23 31.31 -3.29 -13.05
CA ALA A 23 32.06 -4.51 -13.34
C ALA A 23 33.21 -4.27 -14.34
N LEU A 24 33.12 -3.18 -15.13
CA LEU A 24 34.10 -2.84 -16.15
C LEU A 24 34.86 -1.52 -15.89
N LEU A 25 34.21 -0.50 -15.34
CA LEU A 25 34.76 0.84 -15.10
C LEU A 25 35.26 1.00 -13.67
N GLY A 26 36.08 2.02 -13.43
CA GLY A 26 36.67 2.31 -12.13
C GLY A 26 37.95 1.52 -11.86
N MET A 27 38.26 1.33 -10.57
CA MET A 27 39.49 0.68 -10.11
C MET A 27 39.28 -0.83 -9.81
N HIS A 28 40.07 -1.66 -10.48
CA HIS A 28 39.99 -3.13 -10.43
C HIS A 28 41.28 -3.75 -9.88
N GLU A 29 41.16 -4.86 -9.17
CA GLU A 29 42.29 -5.68 -8.73
C GLU A 29 42.58 -6.78 -9.76
N THR A 30 43.81 -6.77 -10.29
CA THR A 30 44.29 -7.69 -11.33
C THR A 30 45.55 -8.44 -10.88
N SER A 31 46.00 -9.41 -11.67
CA SER A 31 47.25 -10.16 -11.41
C SER A 31 48.50 -9.27 -11.46
N VAL A 32 48.46 -8.14 -12.17
CA VAL A 32 49.58 -7.21 -12.33
C VAL A 32 49.53 -6.01 -11.37
N GLY A 33 48.52 -5.94 -10.50
CA GLY A 33 48.29 -4.83 -9.55
C GLY A 33 46.90 -4.21 -9.72
N LEU A 34 46.73 -2.96 -9.30
CA LEU A 34 45.50 -2.21 -9.57
C LEU A 34 45.47 -1.75 -11.03
N GLU A 35 44.28 -1.68 -11.62
CA GLU A 35 44.03 -1.17 -12.96
C GLU A 35 42.86 -0.19 -12.92
N VAL A 36 42.98 0.95 -13.58
CA VAL A 36 41.89 1.93 -13.71
C VAL A 36 41.38 1.90 -15.14
N ARG A 37 40.06 1.84 -15.28
CA ARG A 37 39.34 1.75 -16.55
C ARG A 37 38.31 2.87 -16.61
N ALA A 38 38.32 3.66 -17.68
CA ALA A 38 37.42 4.80 -17.84
C ALA A 38 36.81 4.81 -19.23
N PHE A 39 35.52 5.14 -19.32
CA PHE A 39 34.85 5.43 -20.58
C PHE A 39 34.55 6.92 -20.64
N LEU A 40 35.29 7.62 -21.49
CA LEU A 40 35.27 9.07 -21.62
C LEU A 40 35.18 9.40 -23.12
N PRO A 41 33.96 9.50 -23.66
CA PRO A 41 33.76 9.94 -25.05
C PRO A 41 34.51 11.24 -25.33
N ASP A 42 35.07 11.32 -26.54
CA ASP A 42 35.76 12.50 -27.08
C ASP A 42 37.08 12.90 -26.37
N ALA A 43 37.50 12.18 -25.32
CA ALA A 43 38.80 12.41 -24.68
C ALA A 43 39.96 11.95 -25.58
N VAL A 44 41.06 12.70 -25.55
CA VAL A 44 42.30 12.39 -26.29
C VAL A 44 43.36 11.74 -25.40
N ALA A 45 43.42 12.10 -24.13
CA ALA A 45 44.36 11.52 -23.16
C ALA A 45 43.76 11.53 -21.75
N VAL A 46 44.12 10.52 -20.95
CA VAL A 46 43.64 10.38 -19.56
C VAL A 46 44.78 9.93 -18.67
N SER A 47 44.93 10.58 -17.51
CA SER A 47 45.89 10.21 -16.47
C SER A 47 45.21 10.03 -15.12
N VAL A 48 45.73 9.14 -14.29
CA VAL A 48 45.24 8.91 -12.93
C VAL A 48 46.07 9.72 -11.96
N ILE A 49 45.41 10.55 -11.15
CA ILE A 49 46.02 11.40 -10.12
C ILE A 49 45.63 10.88 -8.74
N ASP A 50 46.62 10.65 -7.86
CA ASP A 50 46.36 10.29 -6.47
C ASP A 50 45.90 11.51 -5.65
N LYS A 51 44.66 11.48 -5.13
CA LYS A 51 44.09 12.57 -4.34
C LYS A 51 44.93 12.93 -3.11
N LYS A 52 45.64 11.95 -2.54
CA LYS A 52 46.42 12.17 -1.30
C LYS A 52 47.61 13.11 -1.48
N ASN A 53 48.25 13.11 -2.65
CA ASN A 53 49.51 13.82 -2.87
C ASN A 53 49.58 14.58 -4.22
N GLY A 54 48.51 14.54 -5.01
CA GLY A 54 48.42 15.22 -6.31
C GLY A 54 49.33 14.64 -7.40
N ARG A 55 49.97 13.48 -7.17
CA ARG A 55 50.90 12.91 -8.15
C ARG A 55 50.16 12.09 -9.18
N LYS A 56 50.58 12.25 -10.44
CA LYS A 56 50.23 11.32 -11.52
C LYS A 56 50.81 9.93 -11.24
N VAL A 57 49.95 8.93 -11.12
CA VAL A 57 50.32 7.54 -10.81
C VAL A 57 50.22 6.60 -12.00
N ALA A 58 49.46 6.96 -13.03
CA ALA A 58 49.40 6.24 -14.31
C ALA A 58 48.93 7.14 -15.46
N THR A 59 49.28 6.77 -16.69
CA THR A 59 48.61 7.24 -17.92
C THR A 59 47.77 6.09 -18.43
N LEU A 60 46.52 6.35 -18.82
CA LEU A 60 45.66 5.32 -19.39
C LEU A 60 45.86 5.26 -20.91
N GLU A 61 46.01 4.05 -21.45
CA GLU A 61 46.05 3.78 -22.88
C GLU A 61 44.62 3.77 -23.44
N ARG A 62 44.43 4.38 -24.61
CA ARG A 62 43.15 4.34 -25.34
C ARG A 62 43.01 2.99 -26.05
N ILE A 63 42.21 2.10 -25.47
CA ILE A 63 41.98 0.75 -26.01
C ILE A 63 40.91 0.75 -27.10
N HIS A 64 39.99 1.73 -27.10
CA HIS A 64 38.95 1.84 -28.12
C HIS A 64 38.79 3.30 -28.62
N PRO A 65 38.61 3.51 -29.95
CA PRO A 65 38.43 4.86 -30.51
C PRO A 65 37.19 5.58 -29.98
N SER A 66 36.16 4.88 -29.49
CA SER A 66 35.00 5.54 -28.86
C SER A 66 35.29 6.16 -27.49
N GLY A 67 36.52 6.07 -26.97
CA GLY A 67 36.91 6.71 -25.71
C GLY A 67 37.00 5.75 -24.52
N PHE A 68 37.29 4.47 -24.75
CA PHE A 68 37.58 3.53 -23.65
C PHE A 68 39.08 3.51 -23.35
N PHE A 69 39.44 3.77 -22.10
CA PHE A 69 40.81 3.90 -21.61
C PHE A 69 41.09 2.89 -20.50
N CYS A 70 42.32 2.35 -20.47
CA CYS A 70 42.75 1.39 -19.46
C CYS A 70 44.23 1.59 -19.09
N GLY A 71 44.59 1.40 -17.82
CA GLY A 71 45.99 1.51 -17.39
C GLY A 71 46.26 0.84 -16.05
N ALA A 72 47.29 0.00 -16.01
CA ALA A 72 47.75 -0.65 -14.80
C ALA A 72 48.59 0.29 -13.93
N ILE A 73 48.53 0.06 -12.61
CA ILE A 73 49.30 0.74 -11.56
C ILE A 73 50.08 -0.32 -10.78
N PRO A 74 51.16 -0.91 -11.36
CA PRO A 74 51.72 -2.18 -10.86
C PRO A 74 52.29 -2.10 -9.43
N ARG A 75 52.68 -0.90 -9.00
CA ARG A 75 53.28 -0.66 -7.68
C ARG A 75 52.25 -0.53 -6.55
N ARG A 76 50.94 -0.53 -6.84
CA ARG A 76 49.88 -0.39 -5.82
C ARG A 76 49.02 -1.65 -5.75
N LYS A 77 48.80 -2.10 -4.51
CA LYS A 77 47.99 -3.30 -4.18
C LYS A 77 46.75 -2.99 -3.35
N ARG A 78 46.63 -1.78 -2.79
CA ARG A 78 45.48 -1.35 -1.98
C ARG A 78 44.78 -0.21 -2.68
N ARG A 79 43.45 -0.28 -2.75
CA ARG A 79 42.60 0.80 -3.30
C ARG A 79 42.89 2.13 -2.61
N PHE A 80 42.72 3.22 -3.35
CA PHE A 80 42.96 4.59 -2.89
C PHE A 80 42.08 5.55 -3.70
N SER A 81 41.76 6.71 -3.14
CA SER A 81 40.98 7.74 -3.83
C SER A 81 41.80 8.42 -4.93
N TYR A 82 41.19 8.63 -6.10
CA TYR A 82 41.87 9.21 -7.26
C TYR A 82 40.94 10.12 -8.06
N CYS A 83 41.56 10.99 -8.86
CA CYS A 83 40.89 11.73 -9.92
C CYS A 83 41.46 11.34 -11.28
N LEU A 84 40.70 11.62 -12.32
CA LEU A 84 41.11 11.53 -13.70
C LEU A 84 41.46 12.93 -14.20
N ASP A 85 42.70 13.11 -14.65
CA ASP A 85 43.13 14.27 -15.43
C ASP A 85 42.89 13.96 -16.91
N ILE A 86 41.88 14.61 -17.49
CA ILE A 86 41.33 14.32 -18.80
C ILE A 86 41.66 15.48 -19.74
N THR A 87 42.22 15.15 -20.89
CA THR A 87 42.45 16.09 -21.99
C THR A 87 41.46 15.81 -23.10
N TRP A 88 40.77 16.85 -23.55
CA TRP A 88 39.98 16.92 -24.79
C TRP A 88 40.70 17.83 -25.79
N GLU A 89 40.24 17.90 -27.04
CA GLU A 89 40.92 18.70 -28.08
C GLU A 89 41.10 20.18 -27.69
N ASN A 90 40.12 20.77 -26.99
CA ASN A 90 40.09 22.19 -26.64
C ASN A 90 40.00 22.48 -25.13
N ALA A 91 40.11 21.46 -24.28
CA ALA A 91 39.95 21.60 -22.84
C ALA A 91 40.74 20.54 -22.07
N GLN A 92 41.07 20.84 -20.82
CA GLN A 92 41.62 19.87 -19.88
C GLN A 92 40.94 20.08 -18.53
N GLY A 93 40.66 18.98 -17.82
CA GLY A 93 40.00 19.04 -16.51
C GLY A 93 40.37 17.85 -15.64
N VAL A 94 40.42 18.09 -14.34
CA VAL A 94 40.60 17.05 -13.33
C VAL A 94 39.24 16.78 -12.67
N VAL A 95 38.77 15.54 -12.74
CA VAL A 95 37.46 15.15 -12.23
C VAL A 95 37.54 13.87 -11.40
N ASP A 96 36.65 13.71 -10.43
CA ASP A 96 36.48 12.43 -9.74
C ASP A 96 35.85 11.39 -10.66
N ASP A 97 36.35 10.15 -10.62
CA ASP A 97 35.76 9.04 -11.36
C ASP A 97 34.47 8.56 -10.65
N PRO A 98 33.28 8.65 -11.28
CA PRO A 98 32.02 8.18 -10.67
C PRO A 98 32.03 6.67 -10.35
N TYR A 99 32.83 5.89 -11.09
CA TYR A 99 32.88 4.44 -10.97
C TYR A 99 33.85 3.95 -9.89
N GLN A 100 34.46 4.87 -9.12
CA GLN A 100 35.25 4.50 -7.94
C GLN A 100 34.38 4.28 -6.68
N PHE A 101 33.13 4.75 -6.70
CA PHE A 101 32.24 4.70 -5.55
C PHE A 101 31.47 3.38 -5.47
N GLY A 102 31.21 2.92 -4.25
CA GLY A 102 30.62 1.60 -3.97
C GLY A 102 29.11 1.53 -4.20
N ILE A 103 28.49 0.59 -3.50
CA ILE A 103 27.03 0.45 -3.45
C ILE A 103 26.41 1.61 -2.66
N LEU A 104 25.28 2.15 -3.14
CA LEU A 104 24.63 3.34 -2.57
C LEU A 104 23.39 2.99 -1.74
N LEU A 105 22.44 2.27 -2.34
CA LEU A 105 21.24 1.84 -1.62
C LEU A 105 21.58 0.75 -0.61
N GLN A 106 21.17 0.96 0.65
CA GLN A 106 21.43 0.00 1.72
C GLN A 106 20.58 -1.27 1.53
N GLU A 107 21.05 -2.39 2.05
CA GLU A 107 20.35 -3.68 1.94
C GLU A 107 18.94 -3.62 2.55
N MET A 108 18.78 -2.88 3.63
CA MET A 108 17.49 -2.72 4.32
C MET A 108 16.49 -1.91 3.49
N ASP A 109 16.93 -0.81 2.86
CA ASP A 109 16.09 0.00 1.98
C ASP A 109 15.58 -0.85 0.81
N ILE A 110 16.49 -1.60 0.19
CA ILE A 110 16.14 -2.53 -0.90
C ILE A 110 15.12 -3.56 -0.47
N TRP A 111 15.31 -4.17 0.69
CA TRP A 111 14.38 -5.16 1.21
C TRP A 111 12.98 -4.57 1.41
N PHE A 112 12.87 -3.41 2.07
CA PHE A 112 11.58 -2.75 2.27
C PHE A 112 10.94 -2.26 0.97
N LEU A 113 11.74 -1.79 0.01
CA LEU A 113 11.27 -1.37 -1.31
C LEU A 113 10.63 -2.54 -2.04
N ALA A 114 11.32 -3.69 -2.10
CA ALA A 114 10.82 -4.89 -2.77
C ALA A 114 9.57 -5.48 -2.10
N GLN A 115 9.41 -5.31 -0.78
CA GLN A 115 8.24 -5.79 -0.04
C GLN A 115 7.04 -4.84 -0.06
N GLY A 116 7.16 -3.63 -0.62
CA GLY A 116 6.05 -2.66 -0.58
C GLY A 116 5.82 -2.05 0.80
N HIS A 117 6.85 -2.05 1.65
CA HIS A 117 6.79 -1.60 3.05
C HIS A 117 7.75 -0.45 3.36
N HIS A 118 8.38 0.14 2.35
CA HIS A 118 9.26 1.28 2.55
C HIS A 118 8.41 2.55 2.63
N SER A 119 8.08 3.02 3.83
CA SER A 119 7.16 4.17 3.98
C SER A 119 7.71 5.48 3.38
N ARG A 120 9.04 5.64 3.27
CA ARG A 120 9.68 6.89 2.80
C ARG A 120 10.60 6.68 1.59
N PRO A 121 10.12 6.09 0.49
CA PRO A 121 11.00 5.69 -0.63
C PRO A 121 11.71 6.89 -1.27
N TYR A 122 11.11 8.07 -1.19
CA TYR A 122 11.69 9.34 -1.62
C TYR A 122 12.97 9.75 -0.88
N GLN A 123 13.33 9.12 0.25
CA GLN A 123 14.60 9.42 0.94
C GLN A 123 15.81 8.79 0.27
N CYS A 124 15.60 7.79 -0.59
CA CYS A 124 16.67 7.05 -1.25
C CYS A 124 16.50 6.95 -2.77
N LEU A 125 15.27 7.09 -3.29
CA LEU A 125 14.97 7.22 -4.71
C LEU A 125 14.93 8.69 -5.14
N GLY A 126 15.23 8.96 -6.41
CA GLY A 126 15.37 10.29 -6.96
C GLY A 126 16.83 10.77 -6.98
N ALA A 127 17.02 12.09 -7.00
CA ALA A 127 18.32 12.74 -6.92
C ALA A 127 18.55 13.37 -5.54
N HIS A 128 19.63 12.99 -4.86
CA HIS A 128 19.95 13.46 -3.51
C HIS A 128 21.38 13.97 -3.41
N PRO A 129 21.63 15.15 -2.84
CA PRO A 129 22.98 15.56 -2.50
C PRO A 129 23.56 14.63 -1.44
N ALA A 130 24.78 14.17 -1.66
CA ALA A 130 25.46 13.24 -0.78
C ALA A 130 26.96 13.54 -0.72
N LYS A 131 27.59 13.10 0.37
CA LYS A 131 29.04 13.15 0.56
C LYS A 131 29.57 11.74 0.78
N LEU A 132 30.33 11.22 -0.20
CA LEU A 132 30.96 9.91 -0.11
C LEU A 132 32.46 10.07 0.12
N GLY A 133 32.92 9.77 1.33
CA GLY A 133 34.29 10.05 1.75
C GLY A 133 34.54 11.55 1.82
N ASP A 134 35.48 12.05 1.02
CA ASP A 134 35.84 13.46 0.91
C ASP A 134 35.18 14.17 -0.29
N THR A 135 34.32 13.46 -1.04
CA THR A 135 33.76 13.93 -2.31
C THR A 135 32.27 14.25 -2.16
N ASP A 136 31.91 15.48 -2.47
CA ASP A 136 30.50 15.91 -2.60
C ASP A 136 29.98 15.58 -4.01
N GLY A 137 28.69 15.30 -4.13
CA GLY A 137 28.05 14.97 -5.40
C GLY A 137 26.58 14.64 -5.22
N ILE A 138 25.97 14.04 -6.25
CA ILE A 138 24.56 13.65 -6.25
C ILE A 138 24.44 12.13 -6.40
N THR A 139 23.66 11.47 -5.53
CA THR A 139 23.19 10.11 -5.76
C THR A 139 21.91 10.14 -6.56
N PHE A 140 21.86 9.38 -7.64
CA PHE A 140 20.67 9.13 -8.44
C PHE A 140 20.22 7.69 -8.23
N ALA A 141 18.93 7.48 -8.02
CA ALA A 141 18.35 6.15 -7.98
C ALA A 141 16.95 6.10 -8.60
N VAL A 142 16.70 5.10 -9.47
CA VAL A 142 15.44 4.96 -10.19
C VAL A 142 15.03 3.50 -10.36
N TRP A 143 13.74 3.21 -10.26
CA TRP A 143 13.18 1.89 -10.47
C TRP A 143 12.88 1.64 -11.95
N ALA A 144 13.57 0.68 -12.56
CA ALA A 144 13.35 0.28 -13.96
C ALA A 144 13.81 -1.18 -14.16
N PRO A 145 13.12 -2.16 -13.55
CA PRO A 145 13.60 -3.53 -13.42
C PRO A 145 13.84 -4.25 -14.75
N ASN A 146 13.08 -3.91 -15.79
CA ASN A 146 13.14 -4.57 -17.10
C ASN A 146 14.02 -3.82 -18.10
N ALA A 147 14.55 -2.65 -17.74
CA ALA A 147 15.45 -1.90 -18.60
C ALA A 147 16.73 -2.70 -18.89
N LYS A 148 17.23 -2.59 -20.12
CA LYS A 148 18.51 -3.18 -20.53
C LYS A 148 19.69 -2.35 -20.04
N SER A 149 19.52 -1.03 -19.99
CA SER A 149 20.46 -0.08 -19.41
C SER A 149 19.75 1.21 -19.03
N VAL A 150 20.30 1.91 -18.03
CA VAL A 150 19.87 3.26 -17.65
C VAL A 150 21.11 4.14 -17.55
N SER A 151 21.02 5.37 -18.06
CA SER A 151 22.04 6.41 -17.89
C SER A 151 21.38 7.67 -17.36
N VAL A 152 22.04 8.36 -16.45
CA VAL A 152 21.60 9.70 -16.02
C VAL A 152 22.17 10.72 -17.01
N VAL A 153 21.31 11.57 -17.55
CA VAL A 153 21.68 12.61 -18.53
C VAL A 153 21.21 13.96 -18.05
N GLY A 154 21.96 15.01 -18.34
CA GLY A 154 21.63 16.36 -17.93
C GLY A 154 22.68 17.37 -18.34
N ASP A 155 22.64 18.53 -17.70
CA ASP A 155 23.57 19.63 -17.99
C ASP A 155 25.04 19.20 -17.81
N PHE A 156 25.34 18.46 -16.73
CA PHE A 156 26.66 17.88 -16.43
C PHE A 156 27.16 16.88 -17.48
N SER A 157 26.28 16.32 -18.31
CA SER A 157 26.61 15.37 -19.36
C SER A 157 26.45 15.95 -20.76
N PHE A 158 26.09 17.24 -20.89
CA PHE A 158 25.68 17.85 -22.15
C PHE A 158 24.59 17.01 -22.86
N TRP A 159 23.71 16.39 -22.07
CA TRP A 159 22.65 15.49 -22.54
C TRP A 159 23.15 14.25 -23.34
N ASP A 160 24.44 13.89 -23.22
CA ASP A 160 25.02 12.69 -23.84
C ASP A 160 24.82 11.44 -22.96
N GLU A 161 23.95 10.55 -23.42
CA GLU A 161 23.57 9.28 -22.79
C GLU A 161 24.72 8.29 -22.57
N ARG A 162 25.85 8.45 -23.24
CA ARG A 162 26.97 7.50 -23.15
C ARG A 162 27.81 7.73 -21.89
N ARG A 163 27.73 8.92 -21.28
CA ARG A 163 28.73 9.39 -20.30
C ARG A 163 28.56 8.80 -18.92
N PHE A 164 27.33 8.62 -18.46
CA PHE A 164 27.04 8.22 -17.08
C PHE A 164 26.02 7.07 -16.99
N PRO A 165 26.34 5.89 -17.54
CA PRO A 165 25.53 4.69 -17.32
C PRO A 165 25.52 4.28 -15.83
N MET A 166 24.35 3.90 -15.35
CA MET A 166 24.05 3.53 -13.96
C MET A 166 24.20 2.02 -13.73
N ARG A 167 24.32 1.59 -12.48
CA ARG A 167 24.38 0.16 -12.11
C ARG A 167 23.01 -0.38 -11.71
N LEU A 168 22.63 -1.53 -12.25
CA LEU A 168 21.45 -2.29 -11.82
C LEU A 168 21.73 -3.11 -10.55
N ARG A 169 20.90 -2.90 -9.53
CA ARG A 169 20.72 -3.75 -8.34
C ARG A 169 19.72 -4.85 -8.67
N ARG A 170 20.21 -6.02 -9.07
CA ARG A 170 19.39 -7.12 -9.61
C ARG A 170 18.35 -7.65 -8.61
N GLU A 171 18.64 -7.54 -7.32
CA GLU A 171 17.78 -7.95 -6.23
C GLU A 171 16.49 -7.11 -6.09
N SER A 172 16.46 -5.89 -6.66
CA SER A 172 15.33 -4.95 -6.54
C SER A 172 14.89 -4.29 -7.84
N GLY A 173 15.69 -4.38 -8.91
CA GLY A 173 15.41 -3.66 -10.15
C GLY A 173 15.72 -2.16 -10.10
N MET A 174 16.44 -1.71 -9.06
CA MET A 174 16.84 -0.31 -8.89
C MET A 174 18.14 -0.03 -9.64
N TRP A 175 18.22 1.11 -10.31
CA TRP A 175 19.44 1.62 -10.92
C TRP A 175 20.00 2.72 -10.03
N GLU A 176 21.31 2.72 -9.79
CA GLU A 176 21.97 3.72 -8.93
C GLU A 176 23.28 4.26 -9.54
N LEU A 177 23.60 5.51 -9.25
CA LEU A 177 24.90 6.15 -9.55
C LEU A 177 25.16 7.32 -8.61
N PHE A 178 26.40 7.46 -8.14
CA PHE A 178 26.86 8.67 -7.47
C PHE A 178 27.73 9.47 -8.43
N LEU A 179 27.38 10.73 -8.63
CA LEU A 179 27.98 11.58 -9.63
C LEU A 179 28.54 12.87 -8.99
N PRO A 180 29.86 12.96 -8.81
CA PRO A 180 30.53 14.16 -8.31
C PRO A 180 30.34 15.41 -9.19
N GLN A 181 30.10 15.21 -10.49
CA GLN A 181 30.00 16.27 -11.50
C GLN A 181 28.62 16.96 -11.51
N ALA A 182 27.62 16.37 -10.88
CA ALA A 182 26.28 16.93 -10.81
C ALA A 182 26.15 17.87 -9.61
N HIS A 183 25.37 18.94 -9.77
CA HIS A 183 25.17 19.97 -8.76
C HIS A 183 23.69 20.29 -8.58
N LEU A 184 23.35 20.90 -7.44
CA LEU A 184 22.00 21.45 -7.23
C LEU A 184 21.69 22.47 -8.34
N GLY A 185 20.48 22.38 -8.89
CA GLY A 185 20.00 23.22 -9.98
C GLY A 185 20.22 22.65 -11.38
N ASP A 186 21.05 21.62 -11.55
CA ASP A 186 21.23 20.98 -12.86
C ASP A 186 19.91 20.33 -13.31
N CYS A 187 19.58 20.49 -14.59
CA CYS A 187 18.49 19.76 -15.23
C CYS A 187 18.95 18.35 -15.58
N TYR A 188 18.10 17.35 -15.34
CA TYR A 188 18.40 15.94 -15.64
C TYR A 188 17.17 15.11 -16.03
N LYS A 189 17.45 13.97 -16.66
CA LYS A 189 16.53 12.88 -16.99
C LYS A 189 17.24 11.53 -16.91
N TYR A 190 16.47 10.46 -16.98
CA TYR A 190 16.98 9.11 -17.23
C TYR A 190 16.85 8.74 -18.70
N SER A 191 17.97 8.42 -19.35
CA SER A 191 17.99 7.72 -20.64
C SER A 191 17.86 6.22 -20.39
N ILE A 192 16.70 5.66 -20.70
CA ILE A 192 16.39 4.24 -20.49
C ILE A 192 16.42 3.53 -21.83
N LEU A 193 17.30 2.52 -21.96
CA LEU A 193 17.17 1.52 -23.01
C LEU A 193 16.20 0.45 -22.50
N ASP A 194 15.00 0.48 -23.03
CA ASP A 194 13.87 -0.26 -22.49
C ASP A 194 13.92 -1.77 -22.81
N ALA A 195 12.98 -2.53 -22.25
CA ALA A 195 12.88 -3.98 -22.46
C ALA A 195 12.75 -4.37 -23.95
N ASN A 196 12.17 -3.49 -24.77
CA ASN A 196 11.98 -3.68 -26.21
C ASN A 196 13.20 -3.24 -27.03
N GLY A 197 14.18 -2.59 -26.40
CA GLY A 197 15.37 -2.06 -27.07
C GLY A 197 15.17 -0.68 -27.68
N GLU A 198 14.10 0.02 -27.31
CA GLU A 198 13.90 1.42 -27.66
C GLU A 198 14.49 2.32 -26.58
N ARG A 199 15.05 3.45 -26.99
CA ARG A 199 15.64 4.42 -26.07
C ARG A 199 14.66 5.55 -25.78
N ARG A 200 14.44 5.84 -24.49
CA ARG A 200 13.50 6.86 -24.03
C ARG A 200 14.17 7.79 -23.02
N LEU A 201 13.77 9.05 -23.03
CA LEU A 201 14.12 10.02 -22.00
C LEU A 201 12.95 10.18 -21.04
N LYS A 202 13.15 9.78 -19.80
CA LYS A 202 12.14 9.84 -18.73
C LYS A 202 12.49 10.90 -17.70
N ALA A 203 11.51 11.69 -17.29
CA ALA A 203 11.62 12.49 -16.07
C ALA A 203 11.73 11.57 -14.85
N ASP A 204 12.33 12.07 -13.77
CA ASP A 204 12.45 11.33 -12.53
C ASP A 204 11.09 11.24 -11.82
N PRO A 205 10.56 10.03 -11.54
CA PRO A 205 9.33 9.86 -10.78
C PRO A 205 9.37 10.51 -9.38
N TYR A 206 10.57 10.61 -8.79
CA TYR A 206 10.84 11.16 -7.47
C TYR A 206 11.49 12.56 -7.53
N ALA A 207 11.30 13.30 -8.63
CA ALA A 207 11.79 14.68 -8.73
C ALA A 207 11.18 15.58 -7.64
N PHE A 208 12.03 16.30 -6.89
CA PHE A 208 11.58 17.32 -5.93
C PHE A 208 11.31 18.68 -6.58
N GLU A 209 11.92 18.92 -7.75
CA GLU A 209 11.70 20.11 -8.55
C GLU A 209 11.75 19.73 -10.03
N THR A 210 11.01 20.47 -10.85
CA THR A 210 10.87 20.25 -12.29
C THR A 210 11.00 21.58 -13.01
N GLN A 211 11.38 21.54 -14.28
CA GLN A 211 11.27 22.71 -15.14
C GLN A 211 9.81 23.11 -15.32
N ILE A 212 9.58 24.39 -15.60
CA ILE A 212 8.24 24.87 -15.96
C ILE A 212 7.84 24.30 -17.32
N ARG A 213 6.61 23.79 -17.43
CA ARG A 213 6.05 23.33 -18.71
C ARG A 213 6.16 24.41 -19.81
N PRO A 214 6.44 24.05 -21.08
CA PRO A 214 6.40 22.71 -21.64
C PRO A 214 7.71 21.92 -21.48
N GLU A 215 8.70 22.46 -20.77
CA GLU A 215 9.92 21.73 -20.47
C GLU A 215 9.64 20.57 -19.50
N THR A 216 10.48 19.54 -19.56
CA THR A 216 10.15 18.22 -18.97
C THR A 216 11.31 17.61 -18.17
N ALA A 217 12.42 18.33 -17.99
CA ALA A 217 13.50 17.82 -17.14
C ALA A 217 13.15 17.98 -15.66
N SER A 218 13.65 17.02 -14.88
CA SER A 218 13.74 17.15 -13.43
C SER A 218 14.90 18.08 -13.09
N ILE A 219 14.82 18.79 -11.97
CA ILE A 219 15.87 19.68 -11.47
C ILE A 219 16.40 19.08 -10.17
N ILE A 220 17.73 18.96 -10.05
CA ILE A 220 18.35 18.45 -8.84
C ILE A 220 18.12 19.45 -7.71
N ASN A 221 17.41 19.04 -6.67
CA ASN A 221 17.17 19.86 -5.49
C ASN A 221 17.28 19.03 -4.20
N THR A 222 17.40 19.70 -3.06
CA THR A 222 17.41 19.07 -1.74
C THR A 222 16.01 18.67 -1.31
N LEU A 223 15.88 17.49 -0.71
CA LEU A 223 14.68 17.14 0.06
C LEU A 223 14.50 18.16 1.20
N PRO A 224 13.36 18.88 1.29
CA PRO A 224 13.15 19.84 2.37
C PRO A 224 13.23 19.17 3.76
N PRO A 225 13.54 19.87 4.85
CA PRO A 225 13.57 19.24 6.17
C PRO A 225 12.15 18.92 6.68
N ILE A 226 11.99 17.82 7.43
CA ILE A 226 10.71 17.44 8.02
C ILE A 226 10.19 18.55 8.97
N LYS A 227 8.88 18.83 8.92
CA LYS A 227 8.19 19.80 9.76
C LYS A 227 6.99 19.15 10.47
N PRO A 228 7.13 18.74 11.75
CA PRO A 228 6.06 18.08 12.49
C PRO A 228 4.82 18.95 12.69
N MET A 229 3.64 18.33 12.76
CA MET A 229 2.40 19.00 13.12
C MET A 229 2.31 19.24 14.64
N PRO A 230 2.20 20.49 15.13
CA PRO A 230 2.01 20.80 16.53
C PRO A 230 0.61 20.40 17.01
N LEU A 231 0.47 20.11 18.31
CA LEU A 231 -0.80 19.68 18.92
C LEU A 231 -1.96 20.67 18.68
N SER A 232 -1.69 21.97 18.61
CA SER A 232 -2.72 22.99 18.32
C SER A 232 -3.36 22.78 16.95
N ARG A 233 -2.58 22.47 15.91
CA ARG A 233 -3.11 22.13 14.57
C ARG A 233 -3.82 20.78 14.54
N GLN A 234 -3.35 19.81 15.32
CA GLN A 234 -4.06 18.53 15.46
C GLN A 234 -5.46 18.72 16.07
N GLN A 235 -5.62 19.69 16.98
CA GLN A 235 -6.90 20.01 17.61
C GLN A 235 -7.90 20.65 16.64
N THR A 236 -7.44 21.52 15.73
CA THR A 236 -8.31 22.16 14.73
C THR A 236 -8.81 21.19 13.66
N ASN A 237 -8.16 20.03 13.53
CA ASN A 237 -8.52 18.93 12.64
C ASN A 237 -9.38 17.84 13.30
N GLN A 238 -9.79 17.99 14.55
CA GLN A 238 -10.64 16.98 15.20
C GLN A 238 -12.04 16.93 14.59
N ARG A 239 -12.69 15.75 14.63
CA ARG A 239 -14.05 15.54 14.09
C ARG A 239 -15.13 16.47 14.67
N ASN A 240 -14.90 17.02 15.86
CA ASN A 240 -15.79 17.95 16.56
C ASN A 240 -15.30 19.41 16.48
N ALA A 241 -14.23 19.71 15.75
CA ALA A 241 -13.75 21.06 15.50
C ALA A 241 -14.50 21.70 14.31
N PRO A 242 -14.59 23.04 14.25
CA PRO A 242 -15.16 23.73 13.09
C PRO A 242 -14.25 23.62 11.86
N ILE A 243 -14.73 22.92 10.83
CA ILE A 243 -14.05 22.82 9.53
C ILE A 243 -14.88 23.58 8.51
N SER A 244 -14.35 24.71 8.04
CA SER A 244 -14.91 25.50 6.95
C SER A 244 -13.80 25.77 5.94
N ILE A 245 -14.00 25.27 4.71
CA ILE A 245 -12.96 25.14 3.69
C ILE A 245 -13.19 26.18 2.59
N TYR A 246 -12.13 26.92 2.24
CA TYR A 246 -12.07 27.73 1.02
C TYR A 246 -11.28 26.96 -0.04
N GLU A 247 -12.00 26.29 -0.95
CA GLU A 247 -11.41 25.60 -2.09
C GLU A 247 -10.86 26.61 -3.12
N VAL A 248 -9.65 26.38 -3.63
CA VAL A 248 -8.99 27.32 -4.54
C VAL A 248 -8.10 26.63 -5.58
N HIS A 249 -8.25 27.06 -6.82
CA HIS A 249 -7.27 26.81 -7.89
C HIS A 249 -6.32 28.00 -8.00
N LEU A 250 -5.06 27.82 -7.59
CA LEU A 250 -4.07 28.91 -7.50
C LEU A 250 -3.85 29.64 -8.84
N GLY A 251 -3.89 28.91 -9.95
CA GLY A 251 -3.67 29.48 -11.28
C GLY A 251 -4.82 30.31 -11.85
N SER A 252 -5.96 30.39 -11.16
CA SER A 252 -7.13 31.16 -11.60
C SER A 252 -7.82 31.98 -10.51
N TRP A 253 -7.40 31.85 -9.23
CA TRP A 253 -7.92 32.68 -8.14
C TRP A 253 -7.76 34.17 -8.42
N ARG A 254 -6.54 34.56 -8.82
CA ARG A 254 -6.19 35.91 -9.25
C ARG A 254 -4.99 35.86 -10.19
N ARG A 255 -4.92 36.81 -11.12
CA ARG A 255 -3.81 37.03 -12.05
C ARG A 255 -3.37 38.49 -12.00
N HIS A 256 -2.14 38.75 -12.41
CA HIS A 256 -1.66 40.11 -12.61
C HIS A 256 -2.52 40.83 -13.65
N THR A 257 -2.94 42.06 -13.35
CA THR A 257 -3.90 42.80 -14.20
C THR A 257 -3.29 43.28 -15.51
N ASP A 258 -1.99 43.55 -15.51
CA ASP A 258 -1.23 44.11 -16.61
C ASP A 258 -0.87 43.07 -17.68
N ASP A 259 -0.46 41.86 -17.29
CA ASP A 259 0.00 40.84 -18.24
C ASP A 259 -0.72 39.48 -18.15
N GLN A 260 -1.68 39.34 -17.22
CA GLN A 260 -2.41 38.10 -16.96
C GLN A 260 -1.53 36.91 -16.53
N SER A 261 -0.29 37.17 -16.10
CA SER A 261 0.57 36.15 -15.50
C SER A 261 0.02 35.68 -14.14
N TRP A 262 0.50 34.52 -13.71
CA TRP A 262 0.12 33.97 -12.41
C TRP A 262 0.76 34.74 -11.27
N LEU A 263 0.08 34.76 -10.12
CA LEU A 263 0.71 35.12 -8.87
C LEU A 263 1.71 34.03 -8.46
N SER A 264 2.84 34.44 -7.92
CA SER A 264 3.77 33.55 -7.23
C SER A 264 3.21 33.07 -5.89
N TYR A 265 3.79 32.00 -5.32
CA TYR A 265 3.47 31.54 -3.97
C TYR A 265 3.68 32.65 -2.94
N CYS A 266 4.71 33.48 -3.11
CA CYS A 266 4.96 34.64 -2.23
C CYS A 266 3.82 35.66 -2.31
N GLU A 267 3.38 36.03 -3.51
CA GLU A 267 2.25 36.96 -3.70
C GLU A 267 0.93 36.37 -3.22
N LEU A 268 0.73 35.05 -3.38
CA LEU A 268 -0.41 34.33 -2.83
C LEU A 268 -0.39 34.37 -1.30
N SER A 269 0.76 34.26 -0.66
CA SER A 269 0.89 34.41 0.81
C SER A 269 0.41 35.78 1.29
N GLU A 270 0.73 36.84 0.54
CA GLU A 270 0.37 38.21 0.89
C GLU A 270 -1.09 38.57 0.56
N GLN A 271 -1.72 37.86 -0.38
CA GLN A 271 -3.05 38.22 -0.87
C GLN A 271 -4.14 37.20 -0.53
N LEU A 272 -3.92 35.91 -0.80
CA LEU A 272 -4.92 34.86 -0.60
C LEU A 272 -5.12 34.57 0.89
N ILE A 273 -4.04 34.46 1.65
CA ILE A 273 -4.12 34.06 3.07
C ILE A 273 -4.84 35.11 3.93
N PRO A 274 -4.52 36.42 3.84
CA PRO A 274 -5.28 37.43 4.58
C PRO A 274 -6.75 37.49 4.16
N TYR A 275 -7.04 37.31 2.86
CA TYR A 275 -8.41 37.26 2.34
C TYR A 275 -9.20 36.10 2.94
N VAL A 276 -8.64 34.89 2.96
CA VAL A 276 -9.28 33.70 3.56
C VAL A 276 -9.50 33.90 5.06
N LYS A 277 -8.53 34.49 5.77
CA LYS A 277 -8.65 34.79 7.19
C LYS A 277 -9.74 35.82 7.48
N GLU A 278 -9.81 36.89 6.69
CA GLU A 278 -10.84 37.94 6.80
C GLU A 278 -12.25 37.37 6.59
N MET A 279 -12.38 36.45 5.62
CA MET A 279 -13.64 35.75 5.33
C MET A 279 -14.05 34.74 6.41
N GLY A 280 -13.15 34.39 7.33
CA GLY A 280 -13.44 33.54 8.50
C GLY A 280 -13.38 32.03 8.24
N PHE A 281 -12.76 31.58 7.16
CA PHE A 281 -12.52 30.14 6.92
C PHE A 281 -11.45 29.59 7.86
N THR A 282 -11.51 28.29 8.14
CA THR A 282 -10.51 27.60 8.97
C THR A 282 -9.48 26.84 8.14
N HIS A 283 -9.81 26.50 6.90
CA HIS A 283 -8.96 25.73 5.99
C HIS A 283 -8.95 26.33 4.59
N ILE A 284 -7.84 26.14 3.88
CA ILE A 284 -7.75 26.26 2.42
C ILE A 284 -7.65 24.85 1.85
N GLU A 285 -8.44 24.53 0.84
CA GLU A 285 -8.25 23.31 0.04
C GLU A 285 -7.69 23.71 -1.32
N LEU A 286 -6.49 23.23 -1.61
CA LEU A 286 -5.84 23.47 -2.88
C LEU A 286 -6.26 22.38 -3.86
N LEU A 287 -6.73 22.78 -5.04
CA LEU A 287 -6.69 21.90 -6.21
C LEU A 287 -5.24 21.41 -6.43
N PRO A 288 -5.03 20.28 -7.14
CA PRO A 288 -3.73 19.61 -7.15
C PRO A 288 -2.57 20.54 -7.55
N ILE A 289 -1.56 20.62 -6.68
CA ILE A 289 -0.37 21.44 -6.92
C ILE A 289 0.82 20.63 -7.45
N ASN A 290 0.68 19.32 -7.61
CA ASN A 290 1.71 18.47 -8.20
C ASN A 290 2.05 18.96 -9.62
N GLU A 291 3.28 18.74 -10.07
CA GLU A 291 3.65 19.14 -11.43
C GLU A 291 2.82 18.36 -12.47
N HIS A 292 2.24 19.10 -13.42
CA HIS A 292 1.32 18.60 -14.43
C HIS A 292 1.55 19.31 -15.78
N PRO A 293 1.42 18.61 -16.92
CA PRO A 293 1.76 19.15 -18.25
C PRO A 293 0.76 20.18 -18.78
N PHE A 294 -0.51 20.06 -18.38
CA PHE A 294 -1.61 20.76 -19.03
C PHE A 294 -2.48 21.50 -18.03
N ASP A 295 -2.54 22.84 -18.15
CA ASP A 295 -3.32 23.68 -17.24
C ASP A 295 -4.82 23.38 -17.25
N GLY A 296 -5.36 22.95 -18.40
CA GLY A 296 -6.78 22.61 -18.53
C GLY A 296 -7.18 21.35 -17.78
N SER A 297 -6.23 20.57 -17.25
CA SER A 297 -6.49 19.47 -16.31
C SER A 297 -6.81 19.95 -14.90
N TRP A 298 -6.58 21.23 -14.60
CA TRP A 298 -6.66 21.83 -13.26
C TRP A 298 -5.74 21.18 -12.21
N GLY A 299 -4.78 20.38 -12.66
CA GLY A 299 -3.86 19.62 -11.81
C GLY A 299 -4.18 18.12 -11.70
N TYR A 300 -5.38 17.67 -12.11
CA TYR A 300 -5.83 16.27 -11.98
C TYR A 300 -5.19 15.28 -12.96
N GLN A 301 -4.17 15.70 -13.73
CA GLN A 301 -3.36 14.81 -14.55
C GLN A 301 -1.87 15.00 -14.20
N PRO A 302 -1.45 14.63 -12.98
CA PRO A 302 -0.08 14.89 -12.53
C PRO A 302 0.93 13.96 -13.20
N LEU A 303 2.15 14.47 -13.38
CA LEU A 303 3.32 13.69 -13.81
C LEU A 303 4.45 13.73 -12.78
N GLY A 304 4.59 14.84 -12.03
CA GLY A 304 5.56 14.97 -10.94
C GLY A 304 4.85 14.96 -9.60
N LEU A 305 4.51 13.77 -9.07
CA LEU A 305 3.82 13.67 -7.78
C LEU A 305 4.64 14.24 -6.61
N TYR A 306 5.97 14.21 -6.70
CA TYR A 306 6.89 14.67 -5.65
C TYR A 306 7.35 16.13 -5.81
N SER A 307 6.83 16.86 -6.78
CA SER A 307 7.23 18.25 -7.04
C SER A 307 6.02 19.18 -7.04
N PRO A 308 6.00 20.26 -6.23
CA PRO A 308 5.03 21.33 -6.41
C PRO A 308 5.29 22.02 -7.74
N THR A 309 4.24 22.42 -8.45
CA THR A 309 4.36 22.95 -9.80
C THR A 309 5.18 24.23 -9.84
N ARG A 310 6.09 24.32 -10.82
CA ARG A 310 6.99 25.47 -10.96
C ARG A 310 6.28 26.76 -11.39
N ARG A 311 5.01 26.68 -11.79
CA ARG A 311 4.19 27.80 -12.27
C ARG A 311 4.14 28.98 -11.30
N PHE A 312 4.18 28.71 -9.99
CA PHE A 312 4.01 29.74 -8.95
C PHE A 312 5.29 30.00 -8.16
N GLY A 313 6.37 29.26 -8.38
CA GLY A 313 7.61 29.44 -7.61
C GLY A 313 8.31 28.12 -7.35
N SER A 314 9.31 28.15 -6.49
CA SER A 314 10.10 27.00 -6.10
C SER A 314 9.38 26.17 -5.03
N PRO A 315 9.83 24.92 -4.77
CA PRO A 315 9.32 24.15 -3.64
C PRO A 315 9.46 24.88 -2.29
N MET A 316 10.53 25.68 -2.11
CA MET A 316 10.69 26.48 -0.90
C MET A 316 9.67 27.61 -0.81
N ASP A 317 9.36 28.28 -1.92
CA ASP A 317 8.31 29.30 -1.94
C ASP A 317 6.93 28.70 -1.60
N PHE A 318 6.63 27.49 -2.07
CA PHE A 318 5.42 26.78 -1.68
C PHE A 318 5.39 26.45 -0.18
N ARG A 319 6.53 26.00 0.38
CA ARG A 319 6.65 25.74 1.82
C ARG A 319 6.43 27.01 2.64
N ASP A 320 6.93 28.15 2.17
CA ASP A 320 6.72 29.44 2.82
C ASP A 320 5.26 29.90 2.73
N PHE A 321 4.56 29.58 1.64
CA PHE A 321 3.11 29.77 1.53
C PHE A 321 2.33 28.95 2.57
N ILE A 322 2.69 27.68 2.77
CA ILE A 322 2.07 26.86 3.82
C ILE A 322 2.39 27.40 5.22
N GLU A 323 3.63 27.85 5.47
CA GLU A 323 4.01 28.49 6.73
C GLU A 323 3.21 29.77 6.98
N ALA A 324 3.02 30.61 5.98
CA ALA A 324 2.20 31.82 6.10
C ALA A 324 0.74 31.48 6.44
N ALA A 325 0.20 30.37 5.91
CA ALA A 325 -1.16 29.92 6.24
C ALA A 325 -1.24 29.48 7.70
N HIS A 326 -0.25 28.70 8.16
CA HIS A 326 -0.15 28.26 9.55
C HIS A 326 0.00 29.43 10.53
N GLN A 327 0.78 30.46 10.18
CA GLN A 327 0.92 31.68 10.98
C GLN A 327 -0.38 32.47 11.08
N ALA A 328 -1.23 32.41 10.05
CA ALA A 328 -2.59 32.94 10.05
C ALA A 328 -3.61 32.00 10.72
N GLU A 329 -3.18 30.88 11.31
CA GLU A 329 -4.04 29.83 11.89
C GLU A 329 -5.02 29.22 10.87
N ILE A 330 -4.57 29.09 9.62
CA ILE A 330 -5.30 28.43 8.54
C ILE A 330 -4.59 27.12 8.22
N ASN A 331 -5.34 26.03 8.29
CA ASN A 331 -4.86 24.71 7.88
C ASN A 331 -4.96 24.57 6.35
N VAL A 332 -4.09 23.77 5.74
CA VAL A 332 -4.06 23.57 4.28
C VAL A 332 -4.30 22.10 3.93
N ILE A 333 -5.31 21.85 3.11
CA ILE A 333 -5.67 20.56 2.54
C ILE A 333 -5.20 20.54 1.08
N LEU A 334 -4.69 19.40 0.63
CA LEU A 334 -4.32 19.19 -0.76
C LEU A 334 -5.23 18.15 -1.42
N ASP A 335 -5.79 18.48 -2.58
CA ASP A 335 -6.31 17.49 -3.51
C ASP A 335 -5.18 16.59 -4.00
N TRP A 336 -5.23 15.34 -3.56
CA TRP A 336 -4.25 14.32 -3.89
C TRP A 336 -4.83 13.38 -4.95
N VAL A 337 -4.05 13.11 -5.99
CA VAL A 337 -4.53 12.43 -7.21
C VAL A 337 -3.79 11.09 -7.39
N PRO A 338 -4.11 10.05 -6.60
CA PRO A 338 -3.50 8.73 -6.72
C PRO A 338 -4.26 7.82 -7.71
N GLY A 339 -5.35 8.29 -8.33
CA GLY A 339 -6.25 7.47 -9.12
C GLY A 339 -5.72 7.10 -10.51
N HIS A 340 -4.99 8.02 -11.15
CA HIS A 340 -4.56 7.89 -12.54
C HIS A 340 -3.43 8.88 -12.88
N PHE A 341 -2.82 8.70 -14.05
CA PHE A 341 -1.79 9.58 -14.61
C PHE A 341 -1.87 9.63 -16.16
N PRO A 342 -1.42 10.72 -16.81
CA PRO A 342 -1.56 10.87 -18.26
C PRO A 342 -0.56 10.01 -19.06
N GLU A 343 -0.82 9.87 -20.36
CA GLU A 343 -0.03 9.02 -21.27
C GLU A 343 1.27 9.67 -21.82
N ASP A 344 1.68 10.83 -21.30
CA ASP A 344 2.88 11.54 -21.75
C ASP A 344 4.14 10.66 -21.70
N ASP A 345 4.85 10.58 -22.83
CA ASP A 345 5.95 9.62 -23.00
C ASP A 345 7.15 9.89 -22.09
N TYR A 346 7.37 11.15 -21.69
CA TYR A 346 8.43 11.50 -20.73
C TYR A 346 8.07 11.15 -19.28
N GLY A 347 6.80 10.82 -19.02
CA GLY A 347 6.26 10.44 -17.71
C GLY A 347 6.31 8.94 -17.43
N LEU A 348 5.34 8.43 -16.67
CA LEU A 348 5.35 7.07 -16.13
C LEU A 348 4.93 5.96 -17.11
N ARG A 349 4.25 6.30 -18.21
CA ARG A 349 3.76 5.30 -19.19
C ARG A 349 4.89 4.43 -19.71
N ASN A 350 4.73 3.11 -19.70
CA ASN A 350 5.71 2.16 -20.23
C ASN A 350 7.14 2.47 -19.79
N PHE A 351 7.33 2.81 -18.51
CA PHE A 351 8.52 3.49 -18.01
C PHE A 351 9.84 2.80 -18.41
N ASP A 352 9.89 1.47 -18.32
CA ASP A 352 11.03 0.62 -18.69
C ASP A 352 10.76 -0.27 -19.91
N GLY A 353 9.75 0.10 -20.71
CA GLY A 353 9.29 -0.67 -21.88
C GLY A 353 8.24 -1.73 -21.56
N THR A 354 7.85 -1.83 -20.30
CA THR A 354 6.72 -2.64 -19.82
C THR A 354 5.71 -1.77 -19.10
N SER A 355 4.47 -2.25 -18.92
CA SER A 355 3.48 -1.65 -18.03
C SER A 355 3.94 -1.75 -16.58
N LEU A 356 4.76 -0.78 -16.18
CA LEU A 356 5.50 -0.79 -14.92
C LEU A 356 4.65 -0.21 -13.79
N TYR A 357 4.20 1.03 -13.98
CA TYR A 357 3.39 1.78 -13.02
C TYR A 357 1.90 1.52 -13.23
N GLU A 358 1.48 1.25 -14.47
CA GLU A 358 0.12 0.94 -14.88
C GLU A 358 -0.16 -0.56 -14.93
N TYR A 359 -1.43 -0.96 -14.85
CA TYR A 359 -1.80 -2.35 -15.14
C TYR A 359 -1.56 -2.68 -16.62
N ALA A 360 -1.08 -3.90 -16.88
CA ALA A 360 -0.78 -4.37 -18.25
C ALA A 360 -2.04 -4.60 -19.09
N ASP A 361 -3.13 -5.09 -18.48
CA ASP A 361 -4.41 -5.21 -19.19
C ASP A 361 -5.11 -3.85 -19.21
N ARG A 362 -5.34 -3.32 -20.41
CA ARG A 362 -5.95 -2.01 -20.60
C ARG A 362 -7.38 -1.93 -20.03
N ARG A 363 -8.08 -3.06 -19.87
CA ARG A 363 -9.40 -3.10 -19.24
C ARG A 363 -9.35 -2.75 -17.75
N GLU A 364 -8.20 -2.95 -17.11
CA GLU A 364 -7.94 -2.59 -15.70
C GLU A 364 -7.10 -1.31 -15.59
N GLY A 365 -6.21 -1.08 -16.54
CA GLY A 365 -5.15 -0.06 -16.48
C GLY A 365 -5.44 1.27 -17.17
N PHE A 366 -6.66 1.52 -17.63
CA PHE A 366 -6.95 2.72 -18.43
C PHE A 366 -8.37 3.26 -18.24
N HIS A 367 -8.50 4.57 -18.00
CA HIS A 367 -9.78 5.28 -17.97
C HIS A 367 -10.17 5.75 -19.38
N PRO A 368 -11.23 5.18 -19.99
CA PRO A 368 -11.60 5.50 -21.36
C PRO A 368 -12.10 6.93 -21.56
N ASP A 369 -12.85 7.47 -20.60
CA ASP A 369 -13.41 8.82 -20.71
C ASP A 369 -12.36 9.92 -20.51
N TRP A 370 -11.27 9.63 -19.77
CA TRP A 370 -10.24 10.61 -19.42
C TRP A 370 -8.97 10.46 -20.24
N ASN A 371 -8.82 9.34 -20.96
CA ASN A 371 -7.63 8.99 -21.72
C ASN A 371 -6.35 8.99 -20.86
N THR A 372 -6.43 8.37 -19.68
CA THR A 372 -5.34 8.27 -18.69
C THR A 372 -5.14 6.84 -18.22
N LEU A 373 -3.94 6.55 -17.72
CA LEU A 373 -3.56 5.24 -17.19
C LEU A 373 -3.84 5.13 -15.69
N ILE A 374 -4.15 3.93 -15.22
CA ILE A 374 -4.47 3.62 -13.83
C ILE A 374 -3.27 2.93 -13.19
N TYR A 375 -2.84 3.41 -12.02
CA TYR A 375 -1.76 2.80 -11.26
C TYR A 375 -2.06 1.34 -10.89
N ASN A 376 -1.06 0.48 -11.01
CA ASN A 376 -1.13 -0.91 -10.57
C ASN A 376 -1.00 -0.99 -9.04
N TYR A 377 -2.12 -0.80 -8.34
CA TYR A 377 -2.17 -0.83 -6.88
C TYR A 377 -1.73 -2.17 -6.27
N GLY A 378 -1.80 -3.26 -7.05
CA GLY A 378 -1.36 -4.59 -6.62
C GLY A 378 0.15 -4.79 -6.65
N ARG A 379 0.92 -3.80 -7.15
CA ARG A 379 2.38 -3.87 -7.24
C ARG A 379 3.05 -3.12 -6.10
N ASN A 380 3.88 -3.83 -5.34
CA ASN A 380 4.56 -3.34 -4.14
C ASN A 380 5.26 -1.99 -4.31
N GLU A 381 6.03 -1.82 -5.39
CA GLU A 381 6.80 -0.59 -5.62
C GLU A 381 5.90 0.59 -6.04
N VAL A 382 4.78 0.32 -6.71
CA VAL A 382 3.77 1.34 -7.06
C VAL A 382 3.00 1.76 -5.81
N LEU A 383 2.64 0.80 -4.95
CA LEU A 383 2.05 1.07 -3.65
C LEU A 383 2.98 1.96 -2.81
N ASN A 384 4.28 1.64 -2.71
CA ASN A 384 5.28 2.48 -2.03
C ASN A 384 5.37 3.89 -2.65
N TYR A 385 5.41 3.98 -3.99
CA TYR A 385 5.49 5.25 -4.71
C TYR A 385 4.35 6.18 -4.34
N LEU A 386 3.11 5.66 -4.29
CA LEU A 386 1.93 6.44 -3.95
C LEU A 386 1.81 6.70 -2.44
N SER A 387 1.88 5.67 -1.59
CA SER A 387 1.70 5.85 -0.14
C SER A 387 2.81 6.73 0.47
N GLY A 388 4.04 6.59 -0.02
CA GLY A 388 5.15 7.45 0.33
C GLY A 388 4.97 8.90 -0.13
N ASN A 389 4.23 9.15 -1.23
CA ASN A 389 3.99 10.50 -1.72
C ASN A 389 3.11 11.30 -0.77
N LEU A 390 2.11 10.64 -0.19
CA LEU A 390 1.24 11.29 0.78
C LEU A 390 2.01 11.65 2.07
N LEU A 391 2.90 10.77 2.54
CA LEU A 391 3.81 11.10 3.65
C LEU A 391 4.78 12.22 3.30
N TYR A 392 5.29 12.24 2.07
CA TYR A 392 6.18 13.29 1.60
C TYR A 392 5.54 14.68 1.73
N TRP A 393 4.31 14.82 1.24
CA TRP A 393 3.55 16.07 1.32
C TRP A 393 3.30 16.51 2.77
N HIS A 394 2.91 15.58 3.65
CA HIS A 394 2.71 15.89 5.06
C HIS A 394 4.02 16.27 5.76
N GLU A 395 5.05 15.44 5.65
CA GLU A 395 6.28 15.60 6.42
C GLU A 395 7.10 16.80 5.95
N HIS A 396 7.19 17.06 4.64
CA HIS A 396 8.12 18.05 4.08
C HIS A 396 7.48 19.40 3.76
N PHE A 397 6.15 19.43 3.57
CA PHE A 397 5.39 20.66 3.33
C PHE A 397 4.40 20.98 4.45
N ALA A 398 4.27 20.13 5.47
CA ALA A 398 3.41 20.33 6.63
C ALA A 398 1.91 20.48 6.31
N LEU A 399 1.45 19.90 5.20
CA LEU A 399 0.04 19.87 4.84
C LEU A 399 -0.80 19.17 5.93
N ASP A 400 -1.99 19.72 6.17
CA ASP A 400 -2.86 19.37 7.29
C ASP A 400 -3.92 18.31 6.94
N GLY A 401 -4.15 18.08 5.65
CA GLY A 401 -5.05 17.04 5.17
C GLY A 401 -4.96 16.78 3.68
N PHE A 402 -5.62 15.71 3.26
CA PHE A 402 -5.66 15.28 1.86
C PHE A 402 -7.08 14.94 1.43
N ARG A 403 -7.52 15.51 0.31
CA ARG A 403 -8.77 15.11 -0.35
C ARG A 403 -8.46 14.16 -1.50
N PHE A 404 -9.18 13.06 -1.55
CA PHE A 404 -9.18 12.10 -2.64
C PHE A 404 -10.35 12.42 -3.56
N ASP A 405 -10.06 12.80 -4.79
CA ASP A 405 -11.06 13.04 -5.84
C ASP A 405 -11.44 11.72 -6.55
N ALA A 406 -12.69 11.62 -6.99
CA ALA A 406 -13.21 10.54 -7.82
C ALA A 406 -12.87 9.14 -7.30
N VAL A 407 -13.06 8.88 -6.00
CA VAL A 407 -12.67 7.60 -5.36
C VAL A 407 -13.39 6.41 -6.01
N ALA A 408 -14.60 6.61 -6.53
CA ALA A 408 -15.33 5.60 -7.31
C ALA A 408 -14.53 5.09 -8.53
N SER A 409 -13.72 5.95 -9.16
CA SER A 409 -12.86 5.57 -10.29
C SER A 409 -11.79 4.53 -9.90
N MET A 410 -11.37 4.55 -8.64
CA MET A 410 -10.43 3.60 -8.08
C MET A 410 -11.15 2.33 -7.60
N LEU A 411 -12.29 2.47 -6.92
CA LEU A 411 -13.00 1.38 -6.25
C LEU A 411 -13.63 0.36 -7.20
N TYR A 412 -13.89 0.72 -8.46
CA TYR A 412 -14.64 -0.11 -9.38
C TYR A 412 -13.88 -0.44 -10.67
N ARG A 413 -13.76 -1.73 -10.96
CA ARG A 413 -13.17 -2.27 -12.20
C ARG A 413 -14.00 -1.95 -13.44
N ASP A 414 -15.29 -1.70 -13.29
CA ASP A 414 -16.21 -1.35 -14.38
C ASP A 414 -16.46 0.17 -14.50
N TYR A 415 -15.75 1.01 -13.74
CA TYR A 415 -15.94 2.46 -13.80
C TYR A 415 -15.78 3.00 -15.22
N SER A 416 -16.83 3.67 -15.72
CA SER A 416 -16.91 4.18 -17.11
C SER A 416 -16.69 3.12 -18.21
N ARG A 417 -17.01 1.86 -17.95
CA ARG A 417 -16.87 0.76 -18.94
C ARG A 417 -18.20 0.07 -19.19
N LYS A 418 -18.40 -0.42 -20.43
CA LYS A 418 -19.59 -1.21 -20.77
C LYS A 418 -19.40 -2.68 -20.39
N GLU A 419 -20.50 -3.41 -20.38
CA GLU A 419 -20.48 -4.87 -20.22
C GLU A 419 -19.55 -5.53 -21.27
N GLY A 420 -18.67 -6.41 -20.80
CA GLY A 420 -17.64 -7.06 -21.63
C GLY A 420 -16.35 -6.26 -21.85
N GLU A 421 -16.28 -5.00 -21.39
CA GLU A 421 -15.09 -4.15 -21.50
C GLU A 421 -14.26 -4.10 -20.19
N TRP A 422 -14.65 -4.85 -19.16
CA TRP A 422 -13.97 -4.94 -17.87
C TRP A 422 -13.82 -6.40 -17.41
N ILE A 423 -13.01 -6.64 -16.37
CA ILE A 423 -12.74 -7.98 -15.82
C ILE A 423 -13.11 -7.99 -14.34
N PRO A 424 -13.90 -8.97 -13.86
CA PRO A 424 -14.21 -9.08 -12.44
C PRO A 424 -13.00 -9.39 -11.58
N ASN A 425 -13.10 -9.07 -10.29
CA ASN A 425 -12.11 -9.45 -9.31
C ASN A 425 -12.10 -10.97 -9.08
N LYS A 426 -11.16 -11.46 -8.27
CA LYS A 426 -11.01 -12.90 -7.95
C LYS A 426 -12.23 -13.57 -7.31
N HIS A 427 -13.23 -12.79 -6.88
CA HIS A 427 -14.49 -13.26 -6.30
C HIS A 427 -15.70 -13.09 -7.24
N GLY A 428 -15.49 -12.59 -8.46
CA GLY A 428 -16.56 -12.36 -9.44
C GLY A 428 -17.21 -10.97 -9.37
N GLY A 429 -16.81 -10.13 -8.41
CA GLY A 429 -17.37 -8.79 -8.20
C GLY A 429 -16.71 -7.70 -9.05
N ARG A 430 -17.31 -6.50 -9.03
CA ARG A 430 -16.83 -5.29 -9.73
C ARG A 430 -15.83 -4.47 -8.92
N GLU A 431 -15.67 -4.79 -7.64
CA GLU A 431 -14.81 -4.06 -6.72
C GLU A 431 -13.33 -4.28 -7.06
N ASN A 432 -12.56 -3.20 -7.10
CA ASN A 432 -11.11 -3.23 -7.25
C ASN A 432 -10.47 -3.46 -5.88
N LEU A 433 -10.22 -4.73 -5.55
CA LEU A 433 -9.69 -5.13 -4.25
C LEU A 433 -8.31 -4.54 -3.99
N GLU A 434 -7.47 -4.43 -5.02
CA GLU A 434 -6.14 -3.84 -4.92
C GLU A 434 -6.21 -2.35 -4.57
N ALA A 435 -7.13 -1.60 -5.18
CA ALA A 435 -7.34 -0.19 -4.84
C ALA A 435 -7.92 0.00 -3.43
N ILE A 436 -8.87 -0.85 -3.02
CA ILE A 436 -9.44 -0.84 -1.65
C ILE A 436 -8.34 -1.10 -0.62
N ASP A 437 -7.48 -2.08 -0.86
CA ASP A 437 -6.36 -2.39 0.02
C ASP A 437 -5.34 -1.25 0.04
N PHE A 438 -5.03 -0.62 -1.11
CA PHE A 438 -4.18 0.57 -1.19
C PHE A 438 -4.72 1.76 -0.38
N ILE A 439 -5.99 2.12 -0.56
CA ILE A 439 -6.63 3.24 0.17
C ILE A 439 -6.62 2.93 1.68
N SER A 440 -6.95 1.70 2.06
CA SER A 440 -6.95 1.26 3.46
C SER A 440 -5.54 1.30 4.07
N HIS A 441 -4.54 0.80 3.35
CA HIS A 441 -3.14 0.81 3.77
C HIS A 441 -2.63 2.24 3.95
N THR A 442 -2.89 3.11 2.97
CA THR A 442 -2.40 4.49 2.97
C THR A 442 -3.03 5.31 4.11
N ASN A 443 -4.34 5.20 4.33
CA ASN A 443 -5.01 5.86 5.46
C ASN A 443 -4.50 5.33 6.81
N LYS A 444 -4.26 4.02 6.92
CA LYS A 444 -3.67 3.44 8.14
C LYS A 444 -2.26 3.98 8.39
N LEU A 445 -1.40 3.96 7.38
CA LEU A 445 -0.04 4.46 7.45
C LEU A 445 -0.02 5.93 7.91
N LEU A 446 -0.86 6.77 7.29
CA LEU A 446 -0.97 8.18 7.66
C LEU A 446 -1.47 8.36 9.10
N GLY A 447 -2.51 7.62 9.51
CA GLY A 447 -3.04 7.72 10.87
C GLY A 447 -2.05 7.27 11.95
N GLU A 448 -1.17 6.32 11.64
CA GLU A 448 -0.13 5.83 12.55
C GLU A 448 1.09 6.76 12.62
N THR A 449 1.45 7.40 11.51
CA THR A 449 2.71 8.17 11.38
C THR A 449 2.53 9.68 11.50
N CYS A 450 1.36 10.21 11.18
CA CYS A 450 1.09 11.65 11.04
C CYS A 450 -0.20 12.04 11.79
N PRO A 451 -0.21 11.93 13.14
CA PRO A 451 -1.40 12.19 13.93
C PRO A 451 -1.92 13.62 13.74
N GLY A 452 -3.25 13.74 13.64
CA GLY A 452 -3.96 15.00 13.41
C GLY A 452 -4.12 15.38 11.94
N THR A 453 -3.54 14.63 11.00
CA THR A 453 -3.85 14.78 9.58
C THR A 453 -5.24 14.23 9.28
N ILE A 454 -6.02 14.94 8.47
CA ILE A 454 -7.34 14.47 8.01
C ILE A 454 -7.29 13.95 6.58
N THR A 455 -8.15 12.99 6.27
CA THR A 455 -8.41 12.54 4.91
C THR A 455 -9.88 12.72 4.57
N ILE A 456 -10.14 13.20 3.36
CA ILE A 456 -11.46 13.49 2.81
C ILE A 456 -11.59 12.69 1.52
N ALA A 457 -12.78 12.13 1.25
CA ALA A 457 -13.03 11.34 0.05
C ALA A 457 -14.28 11.85 -0.65
N GLU A 458 -14.19 12.09 -1.94
CA GLU A 458 -15.33 12.23 -2.84
C GLU A 458 -15.65 10.85 -3.44
N GLU A 459 -16.78 10.29 -3.05
CA GLU A 459 -17.25 8.97 -3.48
C GLU A 459 -18.73 9.08 -3.86
N SER A 460 -19.07 8.70 -5.09
CA SER A 460 -20.35 9.03 -5.72
C SER A 460 -21.24 7.81 -6.02
N THR A 461 -21.01 6.66 -5.37
CA THR A 461 -21.68 5.39 -5.69
C THR A 461 -22.25 4.63 -4.49
N ASP A 462 -22.47 5.32 -3.37
CA ASP A 462 -22.98 4.76 -2.11
C ASP A 462 -22.09 3.64 -1.52
N PHE A 463 -20.78 3.68 -1.77
CA PHE A 463 -19.85 2.69 -1.21
C PHE A 463 -19.88 2.76 0.33
N PRO A 464 -20.14 1.64 1.04
CA PRO A 464 -20.36 1.69 2.48
C PRO A 464 -19.05 1.90 3.25
N GLY A 465 -19.11 2.70 4.32
CA GLY A 465 -18.05 2.78 5.31
C GLY A 465 -16.80 3.58 4.92
N VAL A 466 -16.88 4.44 3.90
CA VAL A 466 -15.77 5.30 3.40
C VAL A 466 -15.03 6.03 4.53
N THR A 467 -15.73 6.53 5.55
CA THR A 467 -15.15 7.30 6.68
C THR A 467 -15.01 6.51 7.98
N LEU A 468 -15.25 5.19 7.94
CA LEU A 468 -15.20 4.30 9.09
C LEU A 468 -13.83 3.60 9.20
N PRO A 469 -13.29 3.40 10.42
CA PRO A 469 -12.16 2.50 10.61
C PRO A 469 -12.48 1.08 10.13
N LYS A 470 -11.47 0.33 9.65
CA LYS A 470 -11.63 -1.06 9.15
C LYS A 470 -12.35 -1.99 10.14
N ALA A 471 -12.17 -1.81 11.45
CA ALA A 471 -12.89 -2.57 12.47
C ALA A 471 -14.38 -2.17 12.59
N ALA A 472 -14.72 -0.90 12.34
CA ALA A 472 -16.06 -0.37 12.52
C ALA A 472 -17.06 -0.86 11.44
N SER A 473 -16.61 -1.20 10.23
CA SER A 473 -17.45 -1.83 9.21
C SER A 473 -17.92 -3.23 9.63
N ALA A 474 -17.05 -4.04 10.25
CA ALA A 474 -17.43 -5.31 10.86
C ALA A 474 -18.46 -5.13 12.00
N TYR A 475 -18.30 -4.09 12.84
CA TYR A 475 -19.29 -3.76 13.87
C TYR A 475 -20.65 -3.34 13.30
N TYR A 476 -20.69 -2.70 12.14
CA TYR A 476 -21.95 -2.34 11.48
C TYR A 476 -22.73 -3.59 11.05
N ASN A 477 -22.04 -4.56 10.45
CA ASN A 477 -22.65 -5.84 10.07
C ASN A 477 -23.08 -6.64 11.31
N ALA A 478 -22.27 -6.67 12.37
CA ALA A 478 -22.63 -7.31 13.63
C ALA A 478 -23.91 -6.68 14.23
N LYS A 479 -24.02 -5.35 14.24
CA LYS A 479 -25.25 -4.65 14.70
C LYS A 479 -26.46 -4.98 13.82
N LYS A 480 -26.28 -5.07 12.50
CA LYS A 480 -27.35 -5.48 11.58
C LYS A 480 -27.85 -6.90 11.87
N ILE A 481 -26.95 -7.85 12.11
CA ILE A 481 -27.30 -9.23 12.49
C ILE A 481 -28.06 -9.25 13.81
N ILE A 482 -27.59 -8.51 14.83
CA ILE A 482 -28.30 -8.39 16.12
C ILE A 482 -29.71 -7.82 15.93
N ASN A 483 -29.88 -6.79 15.09
CA ASN A 483 -31.19 -6.24 14.78
C ASN A 483 -32.09 -7.25 14.07
N LEU A 484 -31.56 -8.03 13.12
CA LEU A 484 -32.28 -9.08 12.44
C LEU A 484 -32.78 -10.14 13.44
N ILE A 485 -31.91 -10.62 14.32
CA ILE A 485 -32.28 -11.60 15.36
C ILE A 485 -33.41 -11.06 16.25
N ASN A 486 -33.36 -9.78 16.63
CA ASN A 486 -34.41 -9.16 17.43
C ASN A 486 -35.74 -9.03 16.67
N ASP A 487 -35.71 -8.69 15.38
CA ASP A 487 -36.92 -8.62 14.55
C ASP A 487 -37.52 -10.01 14.31
N ILE A 488 -36.69 -11.05 14.11
CA ILE A 488 -37.11 -12.46 14.07
C ILE A 488 -37.76 -12.86 15.40
N ALA A 489 -37.08 -12.58 16.52
CA ALA A 489 -37.58 -12.88 17.85
C ALA A 489 -38.93 -12.20 18.11
N SER A 490 -39.08 -10.94 17.71
CA SER A 490 -40.34 -10.19 17.80
C SER A 490 -41.46 -10.90 17.04
N LYS A 491 -41.21 -11.38 15.81
CA LYS A 491 -42.20 -12.16 15.06
C LYS A 491 -42.59 -13.45 15.75
N ILE A 492 -41.62 -14.28 16.15
CA ILE A 492 -41.85 -15.57 16.82
C ILE A 492 -42.65 -15.35 18.11
N ASN A 493 -42.23 -14.37 18.92
CA ASN A 493 -42.83 -14.06 20.21
C ASN A 493 -44.24 -13.50 20.14
N ASN A 494 -44.68 -13.06 18.96
CA ASN A 494 -46.02 -12.51 18.71
C ASN A 494 -46.88 -13.42 17.80
N ASP A 495 -46.37 -14.55 17.31
CA ASP A 495 -47.18 -15.50 16.53
C ASP A 495 -48.18 -16.22 17.45
N GLU A 496 -49.47 -16.12 17.12
CA GLU A 496 -50.58 -16.65 17.93
C GLU A 496 -50.49 -18.15 18.23
N ARG A 497 -49.83 -18.94 17.37
CA ARG A 497 -49.73 -20.39 17.51
C ARG A 497 -48.61 -20.82 18.46
N ILE A 498 -47.55 -20.02 18.55
CA ILE A 498 -46.30 -20.40 19.25
C ILE A 498 -45.90 -19.48 20.39
N LYS A 499 -46.47 -18.28 20.53
CA LYS A 499 -46.08 -17.29 21.57
C LYS A 499 -46.14 -17.81 23.02
N ASN A 500 -46.96 -18.84 23.27
CA ASN A 500 -47.11 -19.50 24.57
C ASN A 500 -46.28 -20.79 24.70
N LYS A 501 -45.53 -21.18 23.66
CA LYS A 501 -44.75 -22.42 23.58
C LYS A 501 -43.24 -22.16 23.42
N LEU A 502 -42.88 -21.12 22.67
CA LEU A 502 -41.50 -20.74 22.40
C LEU A 502 -41.32 -19.26 22.67
N LYS A 503 -40.23 -18.91 23.33
CA LYS A 503 -39.80 -17.52 23.50
C LYS A 503 -38.35 -17.37 23.06
N VAL A 504 -38.11 -16.42 22.18
CA VAL A 504 -36.76 -16.04 21.74
C VAL A 504 -36.41 -14.72 22.40
N ILE A 505 -35.29 -14.68 23.14
CA ILE A 505 -34.91 -13.51 23.94
C ILE A 505 -33.46 -13.16 23.61
N PHE A 506 -33.23 -11.90 23.23
CA PHE A 506 -31.89 -11.32 23.21
C PHE A 506 -31.57 -10.76 24.60
N ILE A 507 -30.44 -11.17 25.16
CA ILE A 507 -30.01 -10.77 26.51
C ILE A 507 -28.93 -9.70 26.38
N PRO A 508 -29.26 -8.40 26.50
CA PRO A 508 -28.26 -7.34 26.46
C PRO A 508 -27.34 -7.43 27.68
N ASN A 509 -26.08 -7.03 27.53
CA ASN A 509 -25.10 -7.00 28.62
C ASN A 509 -24.89 -8.36 29.30
N TYR A 510 -24.88 -9.44 28.53
CA TYR A 510 -24.54 -10.77 29.03
C TYR A 510 -23.19 -10.73 29.78
N GLY A 511 -23.17 -11.31 30.98
CA GLY A 511 -22.01 -11.33 31.87
C GLY A 511 -22.15 -12.44 32.90
N VAL A 512 -21.16 -12.55 33.80
CA VAL A 512 -21.04 -13.69 34.73
C VAL A 512 -22.29 -13.89 35.59
N SER A 513 -22.92 -12.81 36.08
CA SER A 513 -24.11 -12.90 36.92
C SER A 513 -25.31 -13.52 36.19
N LEU A 514 -25.50 -13.19 34.91
CA LEU A 514 -26.56 -13.79 34.09
C LEU A 514 -26.18 -15.21 33.66
N ALA A 515 -24.91 -15.43 33.32
CA ALA A 515 -24.39 -16.75 32.97
C ALA A 515 -24.64 -17.80 34.05
N GLN A 516 -24.51 -17.42 35.34
CA GLN A 516 -24.83 -18.27 36.49
C GLN A 516 -26.24 -18.86 36.47
N HIS A 517 -27.20 -18.14 35.89
CA HIS A 517 -28.60 -18.58 35.84
C HIS A 517 -28.92 -19.29 34.53
N ILE A 518 -28.33 -18.83 33.43
CA ILE A 518 -28.65 -19.32 32.08
C ILE A 518 -27.98 -20.66 31.80
N ILE A 519 -26.69 -20.80 32.15
CA ILE A 519 -25.90 -21.97 31.79
C ILE A 519 -26.45 -23.26 32.44
N PRO A 520 -26.81 -23.28 33.74
CA PRO A 520 -27.37 -24.49 34.35
C PRO A 520 -28.80 -24.82 33.90
N ALA A 521 -29.49 -23.88 33.26
CA ALA A 521 -30.86 -24.04 32.78
C ALA A 521 -30.94 -24.40 31.29
N ALA A 522 -29.79 -24.52 30.62
CA ALA A 522 -29.73 -24.83 29.20
C ALA A 522 -29.59 -26.34 28.96
N ASP A 523 -30.52 -26.93 28.20
CA ASP A 523 -30.43 -28.32 27.75
C ASP A 523 -29.53 -28.48 26.52
N LEU A 524 -29.34 -27.39 25.77
CA LEU A 524 -28.66 -27.36 24.48
C LEU A 524 -27.78 -26.12 24.36
N SER A 525 -26.62 -26.28 23.74
CA SER A 525 -25.67 -25.21 23.43
C SER A 525 -25.35 -25.22 21.96
N GLU A 526 -25.87 -24.23 21.23
CA GLU A 526 -25.52 -24.04 19.82
C GLU A 526 -24.47 -22.93 19.69
N GLN A 527 -23.31 -23.26 19.14
CA GLN A 527 -22.27 -22.27 18.83
C GLN A 527 -21.65 -22.55 17.47
N ILE A 528 -21.67 -21.52 16.64
CA ILE A 528 -21.14 -21.55 15.27
C ILE A 528 -19.89 -20.68 15.28
N SER A 529 -18.71 -21.32 15.24
CA SER A 529 -17.44 -20.61 15.17
C SER A 529 -17.06 -20.40 13.70
N LEU A 530 -16.96 -19.14 13.28
CA LEU A 530 -16.41 -18.79 11.98
C LEU A 530 -14.88 -18.88 12.08
N ALA A 531 -14.29 -19.73 11.23
CA ALA A 531 -12.89 -20.16 11.25
C ALA A 531 -11.87 -19.15 11.83
N GLY A 532 -11.25 -19.53 12.96
CA GLY A 532 -9.79 -19.47 13.13
C GLY A 532 -9.18 -18.41 14.04
N THR A 533 -9.91 -17.45 14.63
CA THR A 533 -9.24 -16.40 15.45
C THR A 533 -9.94 -16.02 16.76
N GLU A 534 -11.11 -16.56 17.08
CA GLU A 534 -11.82 -16.20 18.32
C GLU A 534 -11.86 -17.37 19.33
N ALA A 535 -11.66 -17.04 20.61
CA ALA A 535 -11.70 -17.98 21.73
C ALA A 535 -13.15 -18.29 22.16
N SER A 536 -14.03 -18.68 21.21
CA SER A 536 -15.43 -19.05 21.49
C SER A 536 -15.55 -20.33 22.34
N GLY A 537 -14.51 -21.17 22.34
CA GLY A 537 -14.49 -22.48 23.01
C GLY A 537 -14.81 -22.51 24.50
N THR A 538 -14.53 -21.43 25.24
CA THR A 538 -14.78 -21.40 26.70
C THR A 538 -16.26 -21.39 27.07
N GLY A 539 -17.16 -21.01 26.15
CA GLY A 539 -18.60 -21.06 26.35
C GLY A 539 -19.15 -22.50 26.28
N ASN A 540 -18.79 -23.24 25.22
CA ASN A 540 -19.23 -24.63 25.03
C ASN A 540 -18.77 -25.52 26.18
N MET A 541 -17.54 -25.33 26.66
CA MET A 541 -17.04 -26.08 27.82
C MET A 541 -17.91 -25.89 29.07
N LYS A 542 -18.39 -24.66 29.34
CA LYS A 542 -19.23 -24.37 30.51
C LYS A 542 -20.63 -24.98 30.38
N LEU A 543 -21.21 -24.97 29.18
CA LEU A 543 -22.52 -25.56 28.93
C LEU A 543 -22.45 -27.09 28.99
N ALA A 544 -21.43 -27.70 28.36
CA ALA A 544 -21.18 -29.13 28.46
C ALA A 544 -20.92 -29.59 29.90
N LEU A 545 -20.21 -28.81 30.72
CA LEU A 545 -20.04 -29.08 32.16
C LEU A 545 -21.36 -29.14 32.94
N ASN A 546 -22.40 -28.47 32.45
CA ASN A 546 -23.76 -28.49 33.03
C ASN A 546 -24.70 -29.49 32.33
N GLY A 547 -24.20 -30.28 31.37
CA GLY A 547 -24.96 -31.31 30.68
C GLY A 547 -25.71 -30.85 29.45
N ALA A 548 -25.55 -29.60 29.01
CA ALA A 548 -26.06 -29.18 27.72
C ALA A 548 -25.35 -29.95 26.60
N LEU A 549 -26.13 -30.54 25.68
CA LEU A 549 -25.58 -31.14 24.47
C LEU A 549 -25.11 -30.04 23.52
N THR A 550 -24.03 -30.28 22.78
CA THR A 550 -23.44 -29.27 21.89
C THR A 550 -23.91 -29.47 20.46
N ILE A 551 -24.41 -28.40 19.84
CA ILE A 551 -24.57 -28.27 18.39
C ILE A 551 -23.50 -27.30 17.89
N GLY A 552 -22.74 -27.67 16.86
CA GLY A 552 -21.76 -26.74 16.29
C GLY A 552 -21.00 -27.26 15.10
N THR A 553 -20.05 -26.46 14.63
CA THR A 553 -19.09 -26.83 13.59
C THR A 553 -17.84 -27.48 14.20
N LEU A 554 -17.01 -28.12 13.38
CA LEU A 554 -15.69 -28.59 13.81
C LEU A 554 -14.72 -27.41 13.99
N ASP A 555 -14.67 -26.87 15.20
CA ASP A 555 -13.63 -25.97 15.67
C ASP A 555 -12.72 -26.63 16.71
N GLY A 556 -11.61 -25.97 17.06
CA GLY A 556 -10.63 -26.53 18.00
C GLY A 556 -11.23 -26.91 19.36
N ALA A 557 -12.22 -26.17 19.86
CA ALA A 557 -12.84 -26.45 21.15
C ALA A 557 -13.82 -27.63 21.06
N ASN A 558 -14.62 -27.70 20.00
CA ASN A 558 -15.52 -28.82 19.77
C ASN A 558 -14.75 -30.12 19.50
N ILE A 559 -13.58 -30.04 18.86
CA ILE A 559 -12.68 -31.20 18.72
C ILE A 559 -12.20 -31.68 20.10
N GLU A 560 -11.66 -30.78 20.94
CA GLU A 560 -11.17 -31.16 22.27
C GLU A 560 -12.29 -31.73 23.16
N ILE A 561 -13.48 -31.13 23.13
CA ILE A 561 -14.65 -31.63 23.86
C ILE A 561 -15.03 -33.01 23.33
N GLY A 562 -15.17 -33.16 22.01
CA GLY A 562 -15.56 -34.41 21.34
C GLY A 562 -14.59 -35.57 21.57
N GLU A 563 -13.29 -35.31 21.68
CA GLU A 563 -12.28 -36.31 22.04
C GLU A 563 -12.51 -36.92 23.43
N HIS A 564 -13.14 -36.17 24.34
CA HIS A 564 -13.32 -36.57 25.74
C HIS A 564 -14.72 -37.13 26.00
N ILE A 565 -15.74 -36.43 25.53
CA ILE A 565 -17.13 -36.86 25.74
C ILE A 565 -17.57 -37.89 24.70
N GLY A 566 -16.84 -38.01 23.58
CA GLY A 566 -17.19 -38.81 22.41
C GLY A 566 -18.08 -38.04 21.43
N PHE A 567 -17.70 -38.02 20.15
CA PHE A 567 -18.45 -37.31 19.08
C PHE A 567 -19.90 -37.76 18.93
N ASP A 568 -20.23 -39.02 19.28
CA ASP A 568 -21.62 -39.48 19.30
C ASP A 568 -22.50 -38.68 20.26
N ASN A 569 -21.92 -38.04 21.28
CA ASN A 569 -22.62 -37.21 22.26
C ASN A 569 -22.66 -35.72 21.88
N MET A 570 -22.29 -35.39 20.64
CA MET A 570 -22.35 -34.05 20.06
C MET A 570 -23.10 -34.07 18.74
N PHE A 571 -23.57 -32.90 18.33
CA PHE A 571 -24.24 -32.67 17.06
C PHE A 571 -23.36 -31.75 16.21
N ILE A 572 -22.57 -32.35 15.33
CA ILE A 572 -21.63 -31.62 14.50
C ILE A 572 -22.15 -31.52 13.08
N PHE A 573 -22.15 -30.31 12.53
CA PHE A 573 -22.58 -30.03 11.16
C PHE A 573 -21.51 -29.23 10.40
N GLY A 574 -21.73 -29.11 9.09
CA GLY A 574 -20.87 -28.34 8.19
C GLY A 574 -19.63 -29.08 7.73
N HIS A 575 -18.95 -28.48 6.75
CA HIS A 575 -17.73 -29.02 6.16
C HIS A 575 -16.53 -28.82 7.09
N ASN A 576 -15.61 -29.79 7.08
CA ASN A 576 -14.31 -29.61 7.74
C ASN A 576 -13.38 -28.70 6.93
N ALA A 577 -12.26 -28.26 7.54
CA ALA A 577 -11.34 -27.32 6.90
C ALA A 577 -10.77 -27.81 5.55
N GLN A 578 -10.58 -29.13 5.38
CA GLN A 578 -10.12 -29.70 4.12
C GLN A 578 -11.23 -29.64 3.05
N GLU A 579 -12.44 -30.03 3.42
CA GLU A 579 -13.61 -29.99 2.51
C GLU A 579 -13.94 -28.56 2.07
N VAL A 580 -13.84 -27.58 2.97
CA VAL A 580 -13.98 -26.15 2.64
C VAL A 580 -12.93 -25.73 1.60
N ALA A 581 -11.67 -26.12 1.79
CA ALA A 581 -10.58 -25.80 0.86
C ALA A 581 -10.80 -26.45 -0.52
N GLU A 582 -11.28 -27.69 -0.56
CA GLU A 582 -11.62 -28.41 -1.80
C GLU A 582 -12.84 -27.81 -2.51
N LEU A 583 -13.89 -27.46 -1.77
CA LEU A 583 -15.12 -26.89 -2.31
C LEU A 583 -14.88 -25.50 -2.91
N ARG A 584 -13.96 -24.72 -2.33
CA ARG A 584 -13.67 -23.33 -2.72
C ARG A 584 -13.35 -23.14 -4.20
N GLN A 585 -12.78 -24.15 -4.87
CA GLN A 585 -12.46 -24.08 -6.29
C GLN A 585 -13.69 -24.13 -7.22
N ARG A 586 -14.83 -24.61 -6.71
CA ARG A 586 -16.06 -24.88 -7.50
C ARG A 586 -17.33 -24.34 -6.83
N TYR A 587 -17.18 -23.55 -5.77
CA TYR A 587 -18.27 -23.07 -4.95
C TYR A 587 -19.04 -21.95 -5.66
N SER A 588 -20.36 -22.04 -5.65
CA SER A 588 -21.26 -21.01 -6.18
C SER A 588 -22.39 -20.80 -5.18
N PRO A 589 -22.41 -19.69 -4.42
CA PRO A 589 -23.47 -19.41 -3.43
C PRO A 589 -24.87 -19.47 -4.06
N ARG A 590 -24.99 -18.93 -5.28
CA ARG A 590 -26.23 -18.89 -6.03
C ARG A 590 -26.79 -20.27 -6.31
N ARG A 591 -25.93 -21.25 -6.60
CA ARG A 591 -26.35 -22.64 -6.82
C ARG A 591 -27.04 -23.23 -5.60
N TYR A 592 -26.46 -23.08 -4.41
CA TYR A 592 -27.06 -23.57 -3.16
C TYR A 592 -28.38 -22.84 -2.85
N TYR A 593 -28.42 -21.54 -3.10
CA TYR A 593 -29.64 -20.74 -2.95
C TYR A 593 -30.78 -21.16 -3.90
N ASP A 594 -30.47 -21.58 -5.13
CA ASP A 594 -31.50 -21.97 -6.11
C ASP A 594 -31.92 -23.46 -5.96
N GLU A 595 -31.01 -24.34 -5.50
CA GLU A 595 -31.26 -25.78 -5.36
C GLU A 595 -32.00 -26.14 -4.05
N ASP A 596 -31.81 -25.38 -2.97
CA ASP A 596 -32.45 -25.64 -1.67
C ASP A 596 -33.64 -24.69 -1.42
N ILE A 597 -34.85 -25.24 -1.49
CA ILE A 597 -36.11 -24.49 -1.37
C ILE A 597 -36.26 -23.79 -0.02
N GLU A 598 -35.76 -24.40 1.06
CA GLU A 598 -35.90 -23.88 2.40
C GLU A 598 -34.92 -22.71 2.62
N LEU A 599 -33.66 -22.89 2.21
CA LEU A 599 -32.67 -21.84 2.20
C LEU A 599 -33.10 -20.65 1.35
N HIS A 600 -33.61 -20.92 0.14
CA HIS A 600 -34.15 -19.93 -0.77
C HIS A 600 -35.22 -19.07 -0.09
N THR A 601 -36.15 -19.73 0.59
CA THR A 601 -37.25 -19.07 1.31
C THR A 601 -36.74 -18.23 2.46
N ALA A 602 -35.84 -18.77 3.29
CA ALA A 602 -35.27 -18.06 4.44
C ALA A 602 -34.51 -16.79 4.01
N LEU A 603 -33.65 -16.89 3.01
CA LEU A 603 -32.87 -15.77 2.50
C LEU A 603 -33.76 -14.69 1.86
N ASN A 604 -34.81 -15.07 1.14
CA ASN A 604 -35.77 -14.11 0.60
C ASN A 604 -36.59 -13.41 1.69
N GLN A 605 -36.93 -14.10 2.78
CA GLN A 605 -37.60 -13.46 3.92
C GLN A 605 -36.69 -12.42 4.60
N ILE A 606 -35.39 -12.71 4.71
CA ILE A 606 -34.40 -11.74 5.20
C ILE A 606 -34.32 -10.53 4.25
N ALA A 607 -34.27 -10.75 2.94
CA ALA A 607 -34.08 -9.69 1.96
C ALA A 607 -35.31 -8.79 1.74
N ASN A 608 -36.52 -9.36 1.74
CA ASN A 608 -37.73 -8.71 1.20
C ASN A 608 -38.64 -8.13 2.28
N GLY A 609 -38.09 -7.67 3.40
CA GLY A 609 -38.86 -6.98 4.42
C GLY A 609 -39.80 -7.83 5.25
N PHE A 610 -39.73 -9.17 5.14
CA PHE A 610 -40.62 -10.05 5.90
C PHE A 610 -40.49 -9.74 7.39
N PHE A 611 -39.28 -9.72 7.95
CA PHE A 611 -39.06 -9.47 9.38
C PHE A 611 -39.24 -8.00 9.79
N ASN A 612 -39.12 -7.05 8.86
CA ASN A 612 -39.33 -5.63 9.12
C ASN A 612 -40.13 -4.96 7.98
N PRO A 613 -41.47 -5.00 8.04
CA PRO A 613 -42.31 -4.43 6.98
C PRO A 613 -42.19 -2.91 6.85
N THR A 614 -41.79 -2.22 7.92
CA THR A 614 -41.58 -0.76 7.92
C THR A 614 -40.38 -0.36 7.08
N TYR A 615 -39.34 -1.19 7.05
CA TYR A 615 -38.10 -0.96 6.30
C TYR A 615 -37.75 -2.23 5.51
N PRO A 616 -38.35 -2.45 4.33
CA PRO A 616 -38.24 -3.73 3.63
C PRO A 616 -36.81 -4.15 3.29
N ASP A 617 -35.96 -3.19 2.90
CA ASP A 617 -34.58 -3.46 2.48
C ASP A 617 -33.57 -3.44 3.64
N LYS A 618 -34.03 -3.32 4.90
CA LYS A 618 -33.17 -3.14 6.09
C LYS A 618 -32.07 -4.20 6.22
N TYR A 619 -32.37 -5.44 5.81
CA TYR A 619 -31.46 -6.58 5.90
C TYR A 619 -30.99 -7.10 4.54
N LYS A 620 -31.33 -6.41 3.45
CA LYS A 620 -30.94 -6.81 2.09
C LYS A 620 -29.42 -6.96 1.94
N SER A 621 -28.63 -6.11 2.60
CA SER A 621 -27.17 -6.22 2.58
C SER A 621 -26.63 -7.53 3.17
N ILE A 622 -27.36 -8.20 4.08
CA ILE A 622 -26.97 -9.52 4.61
C ILE A 622 -27.16 -10.58 3.51
N PHE A 623 -28.30 -10.52 2.81
CA PHE A 623 -28.53 -11.36 1.63
C PHE A 623 -27.45 -11.13 0.57
N ASP A 624 -27.21 -9.86 0.21
CA ASP A 624 -26.23 -9.51 -0.82
C ASP A 624 -24.82 -9.98 -0.41
N SER A 625 -24.48 -9.95 0.88
CA SER A 625 -23.19 -10.47 1.37
C SER A 625 -23.00 -11.98 1.20
N LEU A 626 -24.08 -12.76 1.19
CA LEU A 626 -24.03 -14.21 1.02
C LEU A 626 -24.13 -14.61 -0.45
N ILE A 627 -24.95 -13.89 -1.23
CA ILE A 627 -25.30 -14.27 -2.61
C ILE A 627 -24.50 -13.49 -3.65
N GLU A 628 -24.38 -12.17 -3.49
CA GLU A 628 -23.83 -11.27 -4.53
C GLU A 628 -22.34 -10.99 -4.32
N PHE A 629 -21.89 -10.82 -3.07
CA PHE A 629 -20.50 -10.49 -2.74
C PHE A 629 -19.62 -11.71 -2.42
N GLY A 630 -20.19 -12.91 -2.56
CA GLY A 630 -19.52 -14.18 -2.36
C GLY A 630 -19.46 -14.62 -0.89
N ASP A 631 -20.07 -15.76 -0.59
CA ASP A 631 -19.99 -16.42 0.71
C ASP A 631 -18.59 -17.04 0.94
N HIS A 632 -17.68 -16.24 1.50
CA HIS A 632 -16.29 -16.61 1.75
C HIS A 632 -16.14 -17.87 2.62
N TYR A 633 -17.01 -18.02 3.62
CA TYR A 633 -17.00 -19.11 4.58
C TYR A 633 -17.83 -20.30 4.13
N GLN A 634 -18.50 -20.20 2.98
CA GLN A 634 -19.32 -21.25 2.37
C GLN A 634 -20.46 -21.72 3.28
N VAL A 635 -20.98 -20.83 4.14
CA VAL A 635 -22.08 -21.12 5.06
C VAL A 635 -23.35 -21.62 4.36
N LEU A 636 -23.59 -21.24 3.09
CA LEU A 636 -24.73 -21.78 2.34
C LEU A 636 -24.54 -23.26 1.96
N ALA A 637 -23.29 -23.74 1.87
CA ALA A 637 -23.02 -25.16 1.69
C ALA A 637 -23.30 -25.97 2.96
N ASP A 638 -23.15 -25.35 4.13
CA ASP A 638 -23.38 -25.99 5.43
C ASP A 638 -24.87 -26.03 5.80
N TYR A 639 -25.70 -25.17 5.19
CA TYR A 639 -27.10 -24.97 5.60
C TYR A 639 -27.91 -26.27 5.68
N ARG A 640 -27.84 -27.15 4.68
CA ARG A 640 -28.61 -28.40 4.69
C ARG A 640 -28.15 -29.32 5.82
N SER A 641 -26.83 -29.46 6.01
CA SER A 641 -26.29 -30.25 7.12
C SER A 641 -26.67 -29.68 8.49
N TYR A 642 -26.77 -28.36 8.60
CA TYR A 642 -27.26 -27.67 9.79
C TYR A 642 -28.71 -28.04 10.09
N VAL A 643 -29.60 -27.95 9.09
CA VAL A 643 -31.02 -28.33 9.24
C VAL A 643 -31.17 -29.81 9.61
N ASP A 644 -30.48 -30.71 8.92
CA ASP A 644 -30.53 -32.16 9.20
C ASP A 644 -30.05 -32.48 10.63
N THR A 645 -29.11 -31.67 11.14
CA THR A 645 -28.61 -31.79 12.51
C THR A 645 -29.65 -31.32 13.53
N GLN A 646 -30.35 -30.22 13.28
CA GLN A 646 -31.47 -29.76 14.13
C GLN A 646 -32.59 -30.81 14.18
N ASP A 647 -32.94 -31.41 13.03
CA ASP A 647 -33.92 -32.51 12.98
C ASP A 647 -33.47 -33.72 13.82
N SER A 648 -32.18 -34.04 13.79
CA SER A 648 -31.61 -35.12 14.60
C SER A 648 -31.65 -34.83 16.10
N VAL A 649 -31.46 -33.56 16.49
CA VAL A 649 -31.61 -33.10 17.88
C VAL A 649 -33.06 -33.23 18.33
N ASP A 650 -34.01 -32.78 17.51
CA ASP A 650 -35.45 -32.87 17.78
C ASP A 650 -35.90 -34.33 17.95
N LEU A 651 -35.37 -35.25 17.14
CA LEU A 651 -35.62 -36.68 17.27
C LEU A 651 -35.06 -37.24 18.58
N LEU A 652 -33.83 -36.87 18.96
CA LEU A 652 -33.24 -37.33 20.23
C LEU A 652 -33.99 -36.75 21.43
N TYR A 653 -34.41 -35.49 21.38
CA TYR A 653 -35.08 -34.82 22.49
C TYR A 653 -36.43 -35.48 22.85
N GLN A 654 -37.04 -36.22 21.92
CA GLN A 654 -38.23 -37.03 22.16
C GLN A 654 -37.94 -38.33 22.92
N ASP A 655 -36.68 -38.77 22.98
CA ASP A 655 -36.21 -39.93 23.74
C ASP A 655 -35.49 -39.46 25.02
N GLU A 656 -36.26 -39.28 26.09
CA GLU A 656 -35.77 -38.76 27.37
C GLU A 656 -34.63 -39.62 27.97
N GLU A 657 -34.68 -40.95 27.81
CA GLU A 657 -33.65 -41.86 28.33
C GLU A 657 -32.34 -41.69 27.55
N ALA A 658 -32.41 -41.62 26.22
CA ALA A 658 -31.24 -41.40 25.38
C ALA A 658 -30.64 -40.00 25.60
N TRP A 659 -31.48 -38.97 25.72
CA TRP A 659 -31.04 -37.61 26.01
C TRP A 659 -30.32 -37.53 27.36
N LEU A 660 -30.94 -38.04 28.43
CA LEU A 660 -30.36 -38.05 29.77
C LEU A 660 -29.02 -38.79 29.81
N LYS A 661 -28.92 -39.93 29.11
CA LYS A 661 -27.69 -40.70 29.02
C LYS A 661 -26.57 -39.88 28.36
N LYS A 662 -26.83 -39.22 27.23
CA LYS A 662 -25.84 -38.39 26.54
C LYS A 662 -25.42 -37.20 27.38
N SER A 663 -26.36 -36.54 28.05
CA SER A 663 -26.09 -35.43 28.97
C SER A 663 -25.22 -35.87 30.15
N ALA A 664 -25.56 -36.98 30.81
CA ALA A 664 -24.79 -37.51 31.93
C ALA A 664 -23.37 -37.96 31.53
N LEU A 665 -23.21 -38.57 30.35
CA LEU A 665 -21.90 -38.93 29.81
C LEU A 665 -21.05 -37.69 29.53
N THR A 666 -21.67 -36.65 28.97
CA THR A 666 -21.03 -35.35 28.73
C THR A 666 -20.49 -34.78 30.04
N ILE A 667 -21.32 -34.62 31.07
CA ILE A 667 -20.90 -34.10 32.38
C ILE A 667 -19.73 -34.91 32.97
N CYS A 668 -19.86 -36.23 32.99
CA CYS A 668 -18.87 -37.12 33.61
C CYS A 668 -17.48 -37.03 32.97
N GLN A 669 -17.41 -36.74 31.67
CA GLN A 669 -16.16 -36.69 30.92
C GLN A 669 -15.55 -35.28 30.82
N MET A 670 -16.33 -34.24 31.13
CA MET A 670 -15.86 -32.86 31.10
C MET A 670 -14.91 -32.50 32.26
N GLY A 671 -14.69 -33.40 33.23
CA GLY A 671 -13.71 -33.21 34.32
C GLY A 671 -12.28 -32.94 33.83
N TYR A 672 -11.95 -33.33 32.60
CA TYR A 672 -10.67 -32.98 31.96
C TYR A 672 -10.43 -31.47 31.89
N PHE A 673 -11.47 -30.67 31.67
CA PHE A 673 -11.38 -29.20 31.56
C PHE A 673 -11.37 -28.50 32.94
N SER A 674 -11.20 -29.25 34.03
CA SER A 674 -11.06 -28.68 35.37
C SER A 674 -9.80 -27.82 35.49
N ALA A 675 -9.98 -26.58 35.97
CA ALA A 675 -8.88 -25.67 36.27
C ALA A 675 -7.88 -26.28 37.25
N ASP A 676 -8.33 -27.05 38.24
CA ASP A 676 -7.46 -27.69 39.24
C ASP A 676 -6.52 -28.71 38.60
N ARG A 677 -7.02 -29.49 37.63
CA ARG A 677 -6.21 -30.43 36.87
C ARG A 677 -5.21 -29.69 35.99
N SER A 678 -5.64 -28.66 35.24
CA SER A 678 -4.75 -27.86 34.39
C SER A 678 -3.64 -27.19 35.20
N VAL A 679 -3.98 -26.56 36.33
CA VAL A 679 -3.01 -25.94 37.25
C VAL A 679 -2.04 -26.98 37.79
N THR A 680 -2.54 -28.15 38.23
CA THR A 680 -1.70 -29.23 38.75
C THR A 680 -0.72 -29.76 37.69
N GLU A 681 -1.18 -29.97 36.45
CA GLU A 681 -0.32 -30.43 35.36
C GLU A 681 0.71 -29.39 34.93
N TYR A 682 0.34 -28.10 34.88
CA TYR A 682 1.29 -27.01 34.60
C TYR A 682 2.37 -26.93 35.68
N MET A 683 1.97 -26.99 36.95
CA MET A 683 2.88 -27.03 38.10
C MET A 683 3.86 -28.19 37.99
N GLN A 684 3.38 -29.40 37.69
CA GLN A 684 4.21 -30.59 37.63
C GLN A 684 5.09 -30.68 36.38
N ARG A 685 4.52 -30.42 35.19
CA ARG A 685 5.16 -30.72 33.90
C ARG A 685 5.95 -29.55 33.33
N ILE A 686 5.44 -28.33 33.48
CA ILE A 686 6.03 -27.12 32.89
C ILE A 686 6.89 -26.41 33.91
N TRP A 687 6.30 -26.01 35.03
CA TRP A 687 6.97 -25.23 36.07
C TRP A 687 7.84 -26.09 36.98
N LYS A 688 7.65 -27.41 36.98
CA LYS A 688 8.35 -28.39 37.83
C LYS A 688 8.37 -27.97 39.30
N ALA A 689 7.29 -27.34 39.75
CA ALA A 689 7.10 -26.84 41.09
C ALA A 689 6.38 -27.89 41.93
N SER A 690 6.92 -28.18 43.11
CA SER A 690 6.28 -29.01 44.13
C SER A 690 5.36 -28.16 44.99
N ALA A 691 4.23 -28.74 45.43
CA ALA A 691 3.34 -28.10 46.38
C ALA A 691 4.10 -27.68 47.65
N ILE A 692 3.84 -26.47 48.14
CA ILE A 692 4.33 -26.04 49.44
C ILE A 692 3.45 -26.74 50.48
N THR A 693 3.94 -27.85 51.03
CA THR A 693 3.35 -28.42 52.25
C THR A 693 3.62 -27.46 53.40
N LEU A 694 2.57 -26.84 53.91
CA LEU A 694 2.58 -26.11 55.18
C LEU A 694 2.57 -27.10 56.35
#